data_AF-A0A1R1D8V9-F1
#
_entry.id   AF-A0A1R1D8V9-F1
#
_cell.length_a   1.000
_cell.length_b   1.000
_cell.length_c   1.000
_cell.angle_alpha   90.00
_cell.angle_beta   90.00
_cell.angle_gamma   90.00
#
_symmetry.space_group_name_H-M   'P 1'
#
loop_
_entity.id
_entity.type
_entity.pdbx_description
1 polymer ?
#
loop_
_entity_poly.entity_id
_entity_poly.type
_entity_poly.pdbx_seq_one_letter_code
_entity_poly.pdbx_strand_id
1 'polypeptide(L)'
;MRSFYFRSLIARRVMLYSFGLVLIVGSLATLGAGIAEARSSSELLEQLQNPNGPVMVVSHKGDWRNHPENSLSGIQAAIDMGVEIIEIDIQRTSDGVLVLMHDTDVNRMTNGTGNVSSKTLAQIKSLNLRKGEGGGGAALTSETVPTLEEAMLLMKGKVLVNLDKGWSLRDDIWNVLVSTQTEEQGIFKGSSANSEVDAWLDSKSPRPLYAAVVDDSNVGSLDTLIAGAQPDIYELIFDAESDAVISETNLNKIKNANKRIWVNTLWASLAANHTDQGSLTDPESGWGWVINKGATMIQTDRSRELINYLNLREPMSGVWAHKDIGAVALTGNAGYRNGQFTISAAGNDIWTAADEFHYVYQPIEGDVTIIARVAHLDHTNDWAKAGVMIRETLDADSTFADVVVTPSNGISFQRRVTTGQNLSNTTGYYDTVAGGAYQYVKLVRSGDSFTGFKSTDGSAWTQIGNAVTVNMNSKVYVGLAATSHHASVLGNATFDKVSLSATTPYILTTAYLRQGPDYSSATDAHILKYSTYSGRNTGGHDVFEVTSYRGTAEDEKHALLKFSLPVSIPSNAIITSAELRIKLMGTRNGMVSKTVNLREVTGAWSEGEGTGIDGQAVAGVNWNNRPSYGNVSIDKRTIHNVKNGWYTFNVTDLAQDWLDGSKTNYGIVLLEDSVNLSTGAKDFASSENTDLDSRPSLVVTYRLP
;
A
#
# COMPACT_ATOMS: atom_id res chain seq x y z
N MET A 1 -46.56 11.88 -68.46
CA MET A 1 -47.81 11.09 -68.50
C MET A 1 -47.77 10.11 -67.34
N ARG A 2 -48.47 10.41 -66.24
CA ARG A 2 -49.68 9.71 -65.78
C ARG A 2 -49.51 8.18 -65.65
N SER A 3 -49.41 7.67 -64.43
CA SER A 3 -50.56 7.03 -63.77
C SER A 3 -50.25 6.66 -62.32
N PHE A 4 -51.22 6.98 -61.47
CA PHE A 4 -51.30 6.76 -60.03
C PHE A 4 -52.05 5.44 -59.72
N TYR A 5 -52.18 5.15 -58.41
CA TYR A 5 -53.06 4.21 -57.68
C TYR A 5 -52.38 2.91 -57.20
N PHE A 6 -52.54 2.41 -55.96
CA PHE A 6 -52.90 2.92 -54.62
C PHE A 6 -52.87 1.71 -53.65
N ARG A 7 -52.30 1.86 -52.42
CA ARG A 7 -52.61 1.18 -51.12
C ARG A 7 -52.51 -0.37 -51.02
N SER A 8 -52.17 -1.06 -49.92
CA SER A 8 -51.91 -0.86 -48.47
C SER A 8 -51.30 -2.19 -47.96
N LEU A 9 -50.44 -2.34 -46.93
CA LEU A 9 -50.60 -2.16 -45.47
C LEU A 9 -49.17 -2.23 -44.86
N ILE A 10 -48.67 -1.19 -44.19
CA ILE A 10 -48.57 -1.02 -42.71
C ILE A 10 -47.71 -2.06 -41.96
N ALA A 11 -46.49 -1.64 -41.61
CA ALA A 11 -45.90 -1.68 -40.26
C ALA A 11 -44.83 -0.55 -40.20
N ARG A 12 -45.19 0.71 -39.90
CA ARG A 12 -45.08 1.43 -38.60
C ARG A 12 -43.81 1.09 -37.80
N ARG A 13 -43.05 2.02 -37.22
CA ARG A 13 -42.84 3.49 -37.31
C ARG A 13 -41.82 3.75 -36.20
N VAL A 14 -40.69 4.42 -36.44
CA VAL A 14 -40.03 5.26 -35.41
C VAL A 14 -39.30 6.40 -36.12
N MET A 15 -39.72 7.64 -35.84
CA MET A 15 -38.92 8.84 -36.06
C MET A 15 -39.26 9.84 -34.94
N LEU A 16 -38.18 10.35 -34.32
CA LEU A 16 -38.03 11.60 -33.60
C LEU A 16 -38.71 11.77 -32.23
N TYR A 17 -37.88 11.70 -31.18
CA TYR A 17 -37.83 12.73 -30.15
C TYR A 17 -36.37 13.07 -29.82
N SER A 18 -36.12 14.36 -29.72
CA SER A 18 -34.88 15.05 -29.40
C SER A 18 -34.47 14.77 -27.95
N PHE A 19 -33.22 14.37 -27.72
CA PHE A 19 -32.56 14.54 -26.42
C PHE A 19 -31.10 14.94 -26.65
N GLY A 20 -30.73 16.10 -26.11
CA GLY A 20 -29.35 16.54 -26.00
C GLY A 20 -28.62 15.62 -25.02
N LEU A 21 -27.66 14.87 -25.52
CA LEU A 21 -26.74 14.10 -24.72
C LEU A 21 -25.64 15.05 -24.23
N VAL A 22 -25.77 15.53 -22.99
CA VAL A 22 -24.63 16.09 -22.26
C VAL A 22 -23.72 14.91 -21.94
N LEU A 23 -22.67 14.74 -22.75
CA LEU A 23 -21.54 13.87 -22.43
C LEU A 23 -20.79 14.51 -21.26
N ILE A 24 -21.17 14.14 -20.04
CA ILE A 24 -20.30 14.29 -18.87
C ILE A 24 -19.17 13.28 -19.08
N VAL A 25 -18.08 13.73 -19.68
CA VAL A 25 -16.80 13.04 -19.61
C VAL A 25 -16.34 13.20 -18.17
N GLY A 26 -16.79 12.29 -17.30
CA GLY A 26 -16.15 12.06 -16.02
C GLY A 26 -14.75 11.56 -16.33
N SER A 27 -13.78 12.45 -16.23
CA SER A 27 -12.37 12.10 -16.24
C SER A 27 -12.12 11.17 -15.04
N LEU A 28 -12.21 9.85 -15.27
CA LEU A 28 -11.49 8.90 -14.44
C LEU A 28 -10.02 9.26 -14.62
N ALA A 29 -9.47 9.99 -13.65
CA ALA A 29 -8.04 9.97 -13.42
C ALA A 29 -7.73 8.55 -12.94
N THR A 30 -7.42 7.66 -13.88
CA THR A 30 -6.68 6.44 -13.58
C THR A 30 -5.32 6.90 -13.06
N LEU A 31 -5.20 7.08 -11.74
CA LEU A 31 -3.91 6.99 -11.08
C LEU A 31 -3.39 5.59 -11.42
N GLY A 32 -2.41 5.53 -12.32
CA GLY A 32 -1.87 4.29 -12.83
C GLY A 32 -1.26 3.48 -11.70
N ALA A 33 -2.05 2.59 -11.12
CA ALA A 33 -1.55 1.45 -10.38
C ALA A 33 -1.07 0.44 -11.42
N GLY A 34 0.13 0.65 -11.94
CA GLY A 34 0.81 -0.38 -12.71
C GLY A 34 1.04 -1.57 -11.78
N ILE A 35 0.41 -2.71 -12.08
CA ILE A 35 0.92 -3.99 -11.60
C ILE A 35 2.33 -4.08 -12.20
N ALA A 36 3.37 -3.88 -11.39
CA ALA A 36 4.73 -4.06 -11.86
C ALA A 36 4.88 -5.53 -12.24
N GLU A 37 4.86 -5.87 -13.54
CA GLU A 37 5.23 -7.19 -14.03
C GLU A 37 6.72 -7.46 -13.70
N ALA A 38 7.15 -8.72 -13.68
CA ALA A 38 8.57 -9.01 -13.49
C ALA A 38 9.33 -8.49 -14.71
N ARG A 39 10.50 -7.87 -14.50
CA ARG A 39 11.31 -7.33 -15.60
C ARG A 39 11.63 -8.42 -16.63
N SER A 40 11.39 -8.11 -17.89
CA SER A 40 11.68 -8.98 -19.03
C SER A 40 13.13 -8.82 -19.47
N SER A 41 13.70 -9.86 -20.10
CA SER A 41 15.04 -9.77 -20.68
C SER A 41 15.18 -8.68 -21.75
N SER A 42 14.09 -8.32 -22.44
CA SER A 42 14.06 -7.19 -23.38
C SER A 42 14.26 -5.84 -22.69
N GLU A 43 13.60 -5.61 -21.56
CA GLU A 43 13.81 -4.37 -20.78
C GLU A 43 15.23 -4.30 -20.22
N LEU A 44 15.80 -5.45 -19.82
CA LEU A 44 17.20 -5.53 -19.38
C LEU A 44 18.18 -5.27 -20.53
N LEU A 45 17.87 -5.70 -21.75
CA LEU A 45 18.67 -5.39 -22.93
C LEU A 45 18.63 -3.89 -23.26
N GLU A 46 17.46 -3.26 -23.16
CA GLU A 46 17.35 -1.80 -23.30
C GLU A 46 18.15 -1.06 -22.21
N GLN A 47 18.11 -1.56 -20.96
CA GLN A 47 18.97 -1.03 -19.90
C GLN A 47 20.45 -1.21 -20.26
N LEU A 48 20.88 -2.40 -20.68
CA LEU A 48 22.28 -2.64 -21.06
C LEU A 48 22.75 -1.65 -22.14
N GLN A 49 21.94 -1.43 -23.16
CA GLN A 49 22.22 -0.53 -24.28
C GLN A 49 22.19 0.97 -23.90
N ASN A 50 21.66 1.32 -22.72
CA ASN A 50 21.67 2.68 -22.19
C ASN A 50 22.73 2.83 -21.08
N PRO A 51 24.00 3.16 -21.41
CA PRO A 51 25.07 3.28 -20.42
C PRO A 51 24.87 4.42 -19.41
N ASN A 52 24.01 5.40 -19.72
CA ASN A 52 23.65 6.49 -18.81
C ASN A 52 22.45 6.14 -17.91
N GLY A 53 21.88 4.94 -18.04
CA GLY A 53 20.84 4.42 -17.17
C GLY A 53 21.38 3.96 -15.81
N PRO A 54 20.53 3.33 -14.97
CA PRO A 54 20.94 2.84 -13.66
C PRO A 54 22.14 1.88 -13.74
N VAL A 55 22.93 1.83 -12.66
CA VAL A 55 24.04 0.87 -12.49
C VAL A 55 23.46 -0.55 -12.48
N MET A 56 23.94 -1.47 -13.30
CA MET A 56 23.44 -2.86 -13.33
C MET A 56 24.22 -3.77 -12.39
N VAL A 57 23.53 -4.69 -11.73
CA VAL A 57 24.11 -5.68 -10.81
C VAL A 57 24.34 -7.00 -11.54
N VAL A 58 25.56 -7.52 -11.43
CA VAL A 58 25.95 -8.85 -11.88
C VAL A 58 26.17 -9.75 -10.66
N SER A 59 25.38 -10.81 -10.54
CA SER A 59 25.54 -11.82 -9.50
C SER A 59 26.58 -12.84 -9.94
N HIS A 60 27.75 -12.81 -9.32
CA HIS A 60 28.85 -13.74 -9.62
C HIS A 60 28.47 -15.15 -9.18
N LYS A 61 28.39 -16.09 -10.12
CA LYS A 61 27.99 -17.49 -9.90
C LYS A 61 26.62 -17.70 -9.24
N GLY A 62 25.74 -16.70 -9.32
CA GLY A 62 24.44 -16.65 -8.60
C GLY A 62 24.58 -16.35 -7.10
N ASP A 63 23.50 -16.51 -6.32
CA ASP A 63 23.51 -16.21 -4.86
C ASP A 63 24.20 -17.31 -4.03
N TRP A 64 25.49 -17.50 -4.25
CA TRP A 64 26.25 -18.55 -3.57
C TRP A 64 26.45 -18.28 -2.07
N ARG A 65 26.18 -17.07 -1.57
CA ARG A 65 26.24 -16.82 -0.11
C ARG A 65 25.21 -17.64 0.66
N ASN A 66 24.08 -17.96 0.01
CA ASN A 66 22.99 -18.71 0.61
C ASN A 66 22.80 -20.10 -0.03
N HIS A 67 23.30 -20.29 -1.26
CA HIS A 67 23.15 -21.51 -2.07
C HIS A 67 24.52 -22.04 -2.53
N PRO A 68 24.63 -23.23 -3.14
CA PRO A 68 25.86 -23.62 -3.83
C PRO A 68 26.17 -22.65 -4.99
N GLU A 69 27.43 -22.29 -5.22
CA GLU A 69 27.79 -21.55 -6.44
C GLU A 69 27.42 -22.33 -7.70
N ASN A 70 27.06 -21.62 -8.78
CA ASN A 70 26.74 -22.21 -10.08
C ASN A 70 25.60 -23.27 -10.01
N SER A 71 24.61 -23.05 -9.13
CA SER A 71 23.46 -23.93 -8.93
C SER A 71 22.15 -23.34 -9.41
N LEU A 72 21.15 -24.19 -9.69
CA LEU A 72 19.82 -23.72 -10.06
C LEU A 72 19.15 -22.95 -8.92
N SER A 73 19.36 -23.35 -7.66
CA SER A 73 18.80 -22.62 -6.51
C SER A 73 19.45 -21.24 -6.32
N GLY A 74 20.78 -21.14 -6.50
CA GLY A 74 21.49 -19.86 -6.47
C GLY A 74 21.09 -18.93 -7.61
N ILE A 75 20.84 -19.47 -8.81
CA ILE A 75 20.29 -18.72 -9.94
C ILE A 75 18.88 -18.22 -9.62
N GLN A 76 17.99 -19.09 -9.15
CA GLN A 76 16.61 -18.70 -8.82
C GLN A 76 16.57 -17.65 -7.71
N ALA A 77 17.40 -17.80 -6.67
CA ALA A 77 17.50 -16.81 -5.59
C ALA A 77 17.97 -15.44 -6.10
N ALA A 78 18.94 -15.40 -7.02
CA ALA A 78 19.40 -14.16 -7.63
C ALA A 78 18.31 -13.51 -8.52
N ILE A 79 17.57 -14.30 -9.30
CA ILE A 79 16.38 -13.83 -10.05
C ILE A 79 15.36 -13.20 -9.09
N ASP A 80 15.08 -13.87 -7.98
CA ASP A 80 14.08 -13.42 -7.00
C ASP A 80 14.50 -12.13 -6.26
N MET A 81 15.81 -11.85 -6.15
CA MET A 81 16.31 -10.54 -5.68
C MET A 81 16.10 -9.43 -6.69
N GLY A 82 15.98 -9.76 -7.98
CA GLY A 82 15.90 -8.81 -9.08
C GLY A 82 17.26 -8.35 -9.60
N VAL A 83 18.29 -9.22 -9.57
CA VAL A 83 19.56 -8.91 -10.25
C VAL A 83 19.33 -8.77 -11.76
N GLU A 84 20.08 -7.89 -12.42
CA GLU A 84 19.95 -7.71 -13.86
C GLU A 84 20.71 -8.77 -14.66
N ILE A 85 21.85 -9.25 -14.13
CA ILE A 85 22.73 -10.20 -14.80
C ILE A 85 23.19 -11.27 -13.83
N ILE A 86 23.27 -12.51 -14.28
CA ILE A 86 23.90 -13.61 -13.55
C ILE A 86 25.10 -14.09 -14.34
N GLU A 87 26.27 -14.11 -13.70
CA GLU A 87 27.45 -14.74 -14.27
C GLU A 87 27.47 -16.22 -13.89
N ILE A 88 27.87 -17.06 -14.85
CA ILE A 88 28.01 -18.50 -14.66
C ILE A 88 29.28 -19.02 -15.34
N ASP A 89 29.87 -20.04 -14.73
CA ASP A 89 31.09 -20.68 -15.22
C ASP A 89 30.80 -21.96 -15.99
N ILE A 90 31.46 -22.17 -17.13
CA ILE A 90 31.16 -23.29 -18.02
C ILE A 90 32.36 -24.23 -18.17
N GLN A 91 32.10 -25.53 -18.05
CA GLN A 91 33.04 -26.61 -18.34
C GLN A 91 32.40 -27.67 -19.25
N ARG A 92 33.24 -28.49 -19.90
CA ARG A 92 32.81 -29.56 -20.81
C ARG A 92 33.08 -30.94 -20.21
N THR A 93 32.08 -31.80 -20.23
CA THR A 93 32.18 -33.23 -19.86
C THR A 93 32.87 -34.06 -20.94
N SER A 94 33.28 -35.28 -20.62
CA SER A 94 33.96 -36.18 -21.58
C SER A 94 33.06 -36.61 -22.76
N ASP A 95 31.74 -36.58 -22.58
CA ASP A 95 30.71 -36.83 -23.59
C ASP A 95 30.20 -35.55 -24.27
N GLY A 96 30.85 -34.40 -24.04
CA GLY A 96 30.65 -33.16 -24.79
C GLY A 96 29.54 -32.23 -24.28
N VAL A 97 28.92 -32.55 -23.14
CA VAL A 97 27.87 -31.72 -22.53
C VAL A 97 28.49 -30.55 -21.76
N LEU A 98 27.85 -29.38 -21.83
CA LEU A 98 28.26 -28.20 -21.09
C LEU A 98 27.57 -28.17 -19.71
N VAL A 99 28.36 -28.01 -18.66
CA VAL A 99 27.92 -27.98 -17.26
C VAL A 99 28.41 -26.73 -16.55
N LEU A 100 27.68 -26.32 -15.52
CA LEU A 100 28.01 -25.19 -14.68
C LEU A 100 29.04 -25.60 -13.61
N MET A 101 30.28 -25.14 -13.75
CA MET A 101 31.37 -25.45 -12.82
C MET A 101 32.51 -24.44 -12.99
N HIS A 102 32.94 -23.80 -11.91
CA HIS A 102 34.09 -22.90 -11.94
C HIS A 102 35.41 -23.64 -12.18
N ASP A 103 35.66 -24.65 -11.36
CA ASP A 103 36.93 -25.37 -11.32
C ASP A 103 37.06 -26.36 -12.50
N THR A 104 38.29 -26.71 -12.86
CA THR A 104 38.55 -27.75 -13.88
C THR A 104 38.22 -29.17 -13.39
N ASP A 105 38.06 -29.33 -12.07
CA ASP A 105 37.69 -30.57 -11.40
C ASP A 105 36.43 -30.39 -10.54
N VAL A 106 35.85 -31.50 -10.09
CA VAL A 106 34.63 -31.48 -9.24
C VAL A 106 34.94 -31.43 -7.74
N ASN A 107 36.21 -31.39 -7.34
CA ASN A 107 36.67 -31.73 -5.99
C ASN A 107 36.12 -30.75 -4.94
N ARG A 108 36.24 -29.44 -5.21
CA ARG A 108 35.84 -28.40 -4.26
C ARG A 108 34.33 -28.35 -4.10
N MET A 109 33.59 -28.40 -5.19
CA MET A 109 32.16 -28.14 -5.19
C MET A 109 31.27 -29.37 -4.97
N THR A 110 31.83 -30.59 -4.97
CA THR A 110 31.02 -31.81 -4.89
C THR A 110 31.53 -32.83 -3.88
N ASN A 111 30.82 -33.95 -3.76
CA ASN A 111 31.28 -35.16 -3.08
C ASN A 111 32.14 -36.09 -3.97
N GLY A 112 32.41 -35.72 -5.22
CA GLY A 112 33.24 -36.49 -6.15
C GLY A 112 34.69 -35.99 -6.22
N THR A 113 35.48 -36.65 -7.07
CA THR A 113 36.85 -36.21 -7.39
C THR A 113 37.21 -36.36 -8.87
N GLY A 114 38.17 -35.56 -9.35
CA GLY A 114 38.76 -35.63 -10.69
C GLY A 114 38.19 -34.61 -11.68
N ASN A 115 38.86 -34.47 -12.82
CA ASN A 115 38.57 -33.44 -13.82
C ASN A 115 37.17 -33.60 -14.44
N VAL A 116 36.48 -32.47 -14.69
CA VAL A 116 35.19 -32.45 -15.39
C VAL A 116 35.30 -33.10 -16.78
N SER A 117 36.37 -32.78 -17.51
CA SER A 117 36.65 -33.32 -18.85
C SER A 117 36.93 -34.83 -18.90
N SER A 118 37.07 -35.49 -17.75
CA SER A 118 37.26 -36.95 -17.64
C SER A 118 35.96 -37.71 -17.29
N LYS A 119 34.86 -36.99 -17.04
CA LYS A 119 33.58 -37.56 -16.58
C LYS A 119 32.48 -37.31 -17.60
N THR A 120 31.62 -38.31 -17.78
CA THR A 120 30.36 -38.17 -18.53
C THR A 120 29.36 -37.32 -17.75
N LEU A 121 28.35 -36.78 -18.43
CA LEU A 121 27.25 -36.07 -17.75
C LEU A 121 26.59 -36.95 -16.67
N ALA A 122 26.35 -38.22 -16.97
CA ALA A 122 25.73 -39.16 -16.01
C ALA A 122 26.57 -39.30 -14.72
N GLN A 123 27.90 -39.35 -14.85
CA GLN A 123 28.79 -39.38 -13.68
C GLN A 123 28.75 -38.06 -12.91
N ILE A 124 28.73 -36.91 -13.59
CA ILE A 124 28.62 -35.60 -12.95
C ILE A 124 27.29 -35.43 -12.22
N LYS A 125 26.17 -35.82 -12.86
CA LYS A 125 24.83 -35.76 -12.27
C LYS A 125 24.64 -36.69 -11.07
N SER A 126 25.53 -37.66 -10.86
CA SER A 126 25.52 -38.49 -9.65
C SER A 126 26.16 -37.80 -8.43
N LEU A 127 26.80 -36.65 -8.63
CA LEU A 127 27.47 -35.88 -7.58
C LEU A 127 26.54 -34.84 -6.99
N ASN A 128 26.65 -34.63 -5.69
CA ASN A 128 25.92 -33.60 -4.97
C ASN A 128 26.78 -32.37 -4.72
N LEU A 129 26.19 -31.20 -4.94
CA LEU A 129 26.83 -29.91 -4.70
C LEU A 129 26.99 -29.64 -3.21
N ARG A 130 28.07 -28.94 -2.85
CA ARG A 130 28.31 -28.39 -1.52
C ARG A 130 27.77 -26.96 -1.43
N LYS A 131 27.27 -26.57 -0.26
CA LYS A 131 26.79 -25.21 -0.01
C LYS A 131 27.92 -24.18 -0.17
N GLY A 132 27.59 -22.96 -0.56
CA GLY A 132 28.55 -21.87 -0.61
C GLY A 132 29.54 -22.03 -1.75
N GLU A 133 30.77 -21.61 -1.49
CA GLU A 133 31.95 -21.86 -2.32
C GLU A 133 32.56 -23.27 -2.13
N GLY A 134 31.83 -24.19 -1.50
CA GLY A 134 32.27 -25.57 -1.30
C GLY A 134 33.48 -25.73 -0.36
N GLY A 135 34.31 -26.74 -0.64
CA GLY A 135 35.44 -27.15 0.19
C GLY A 135 35.12 -28.28 1.17
N GLY A 136 36.16 -28.91 1.73
CA GLY A 136 36.04 -30.13 2.53
C GLY A 136 35.16 -30.01 3.79
N GLY A 137 35.00 -28.79 4.32
CA GLY A 137 34.14 -28.50 5.47
C GLY A 137 32.70 -28.09 5.13
N ALA A 138 32.39 -27.83 3.85
CA ALA A 138 31.05 -27.39 3.45
C ALA A 138 30.06 -28.57 3.41
N ALA A 139 28.85 -28.31 3.92
CA ALA A 139 27.76 -29.27 3.93
C ALA A 139 27.33 -29.64 2.49
N LEU A 140 26.99 -30.91 2.28
CA LEU A 140 26.37 -31.37 1.04
C LEU A 140 24.91 -30.96 0.99
N THR A 141 24.44 -30.65 -0.22
CA THR A 141 23.04 -30.38 -0.54
C THR A 141 22.43 -31.56 -1.30
N SER A 142 21.13 -31.53 -1.55
CA SER A 142 20.46 -32.48 -2.45
C SER A 142 20.60 -32.11 -3.93
N GLU A 143 21.14 -30.92 -4.24
CA GLU A 143 21.31 -30.45 -5.62
C GLU A 143 22.46 -31.16 -6.31
N THR A 144 22.40 -31.21 -7.63
CA THR A 144 23.43 -31.78 -8.51
C THR A 144 23.95 -30.68 -9.44
N VAL A 145 25.10 -30.92 -10.07
CA VAL A 145 25.69 -29.96 -11.02
C VAL A 145 24.72 -29.69 -12.19
N PRO A 146 24.34 -28.44 -12.47
CA PRO A 146 23.47 -28.11 -13.60
C PRO A 146 24.20 -28.25 -14.94
N THR A 147 23.46 -28.60 -15.98
CA THR A 147 23.87 -28.34 -17.37
C THR A 147 23.64 -26.87 -17.70
N LEU A 148 24.34 -26.38 -18.72
CA LEU A 148 24.08 -25.04 -19.26
C LEU A 148 22.63 -24.93 -19.77
N GLU A 149 22.10 -25.97 -20.41
CA GLU A 149 20.72 -26.00 -20.91
C GLU A 149 19.69 -25.79 -19.78
N GLU A 150 19.81 -26.53 -18.68
CA GLU A 150 18.92 -26.37 -17.52
C GLU A 150 18.99 -24.94 -16.94
N ALA A 151 20.19 -24.38 -16.85
CA ALA A 151 20.41 -23.02 -16.34
C ALA A 151 19.78 -21.96 -17.27
N MET A 152 19.99 -22.06 -18.59
CA MET A 152 19.43 -21.13 -19.56
C MET A 152 17.90 -21.21 -19.63
N LEU A 153 17.32 -22.42 -19.52
CA LEU A 153 15.86 -22.59 -19.45
C LEU A 153 15.27 -21.94 -18.19
N LEU A 154 15.96 -22.00 -17.05
CA LEU A 154 15.54 -21.33 -15.83
C LEU A 154 15.55 -19.79 -15.97
N MET A 155 16.59 -19.25 -16.62
CA MET A 155 16.84 -17.81 -16.81
C MET A 155 16.10 -17.19 -18.01
N LYS A 156 15.52 -18.01 -18.89
CA LYS A 156 14.84 -17.57 -20.12
C LYS A 156 13.81 -16.49 -19.84
N GLY A 157 13.97 -15.34 -20.51
CA GLY A 157 13.10 -14.17 -20.41
C GLY A 157 13.20 -13.35 -19.11
N LYS A 158 14.09 -13.70 -18.16
CA LYS A 158 14.10 -13.11 -16.81
C LYS A 158 15.35 -12.28 -16.48
N VAL A 159 16.52 -12.70 -16.96
CA VAL A 159 17.83 -12.05 -16.67
C VAL A 159 18.73 -12.09 -17.90
N LEU A 160 19.77 -11.25 -17.94
CA LEU A 160 20.90 -11.48 -18.85
C LEU A 160 21.91 -12.45 -18.20
N VAL A 161 22.70 -13.14 -19.02
CA VAL A 161 23.60 -14.20 -18.55
C VAL A 161 25.01 -13.95 -19.05
N ASN A 162 25.96 -13.72 -18.14
CA ASN A 162 27.37 -13.67 -18.48
C ASN A 162 27.99 -15.08 -18.47
N LEU A 163 28.66 -15.44 -19.56
CA LEU A 163 29.13 -16.79 -19.84
C LEU A 163 30.66 -16.85 -19.68
N ASP A 164 31.13 -17.08 -18.44
CA ASP A 164 32.56 -17.17 -18.13
C ASP A 164 33.14 -18.53 -18.49
N LYS A 165 34.46 -18.54 -18.73
CA LYS A 165 35.25 -19.68 -19.22
C LYS A 165 34.71 -20.23 -20.55
N GLY A 166 33.87 -19.44 -21.23
CA GLY A 166 33.11 -19.83 -22.40
C GLY A 166 33.77 -19.53 -23.74
N TRP A 167 34.79 -18.66 -23.83
CA TRP A 167 35.31 -18.22 -25.13
C TRP A 167 35.81 -19.38 -26.02
N SER A 168 36.52 -20.35 -25.45
CA SER A 168 36.97 -21.54 -26.18
C SER A 168 35.85 -22.52 -26.51
N LEU A 169 34.70 -22.40 -25.84
CA LEU A 169 33.51 -23.24 -25.99
C LEU A 169 32.38 -22.53 -26.76
N ARG A 170 32.63 -21.32 -27.27
CA ARG A 170 31.59 -20.37 -27.70
C ARG A 170 30.63 -20.89 -28.74
N ASP A 171 31.08 -21.72 -29.68
CA ASP A 171 30.19 -22.31 -30.70
C ASP A 171 29.23 -23.34 -30.09
N ASP A 172 29.69 -24.13 -29.14
CA ASP A 172 28.84 -25.11 -28.45
C ASP A 172 27.90 -24.44 -27.44
N ILE A 173 28.36 -23.36 -26.79
CA ILE A 173 27.49 -22.48 -25.98
C ILE A 173 26.41 -21.86 -26.87
N TRP A 174 26.77 -21.30 -28.02
CA TRP A 174 25.82 -20.73 -28.98
C TRP A 174 24.75 -21.75 -29.40
N ASN A 175 25.13 -23.01 -29.64
CA ASN A 175 24.18 -24.07 -29.96
C ASN A 175 23.15 -24.30 -28.82
N VAL A 176 23.58 -24.20 -27.56
CA VAL A 176 22.67 -24.27 -26.39
C VAL A 176 21.76 -23.03 -26.32
N LEU A 177 22.29 -21.84 -26.59
CA LEU A 177 21.46 -20.63 -26.62
C LEU A 177 20.37 -20.73 -27.68
N VAL A 178 20.70 -21.24 -28.87
CA VAL A 178 19.73 -21.48 -29.96
C VAL A 178 18.70 -22.54 -29.56
N SER A 179 19.12 -23.67 -28.98
CA SER A 179 18.17 -24.73 -28.60
C SER A 179 17.20 -24.29 -27.50
N THR A 180 17.64 -23.39 -26.62
CA THR A 180 16.83 -22.84 -25.53
C THR A 180 16.07 -21.57 -25.91
N GLN A 181 16.38 -20.97 -27.06
CA GLN A 181 15.89 -19.67 -27.53
C GLN A 181 16.24 -18.54 -26.54
N THR A 182 17.52 -18.42 -26.23
CA THR A 182 18.09 -17.43 -25.29
C THR A 182 19.26 -16.65 -25.91
N GLU A 183 19.34 -16.62 -27.24
CA GLU A 183 20.43 -16.00 -28.02
C GLU A 183 20.64 -14.52 -27.70
N GLU A 184 19.57 -13.80 -27.38
CA GLU A 184 19.60 -12.37 -27.03
C GLU A 184 19.98 -12.11 -25.55
N GLN A 185 20.05 -13.15 -24.71
CA GLN A 185 20.33 -13.03 -23.27
C GLN A 185 21.78 -13.34 -22.91
N GLY A 186 22.52 -14.06 -23.77
CA GLY A 186 23.87 -14.51 -23.51
C GLY A 186 24.94 -13.47 -23.82
N ILE A 187 25.74 -13.12 -22.80
CA ILE A 187 26.89 -12.21 -22.87
C ILE A 187 28.16 -13.04 -22.86
N PHE A 188 28.81 -13.15 -24.02
CA PHE A 188 30.13 -13.76 -24.15
C PHE A 188 31.19 -12.77 -23.65
N LYS A 189 32.24 -13.27 -22.98
CA LYS A 189 33.34 -12.42 -22.55
C LYS A 189 34.71 -12.99 -22.86
N GLY A 190 35.70 -12.11 -23.01
CA GLY A 190 37.09 -12.50 -23.23
C GLY A 190 38.00 -11.33 -23.55
N SER A 191 39.28 -11.66 -23.80
CA SER A 191 40.36 -10.72 -24.15
C SER A 191 41.00 -11.03 -25.51
N SER A 192 40.33 -11.86 -26.33
CA SER A 192 40.81 -12.28 -27.65
C SER A 192 40.95 -11.09 -28.62
N ALA A 193 41.81 -11.25 -29.64
CA ALA A 193 42.05 -10.20 -30.62
C ALA A 193 40.78 -9.87 -31.43
N ASN A 194 40.56 -8.58 -31.73
CA ASN A 194 39.40 -8.10 -32.48
C ASN A 194 39.07 -8.93 -33.72
N SER A 195 40.05 -9.24 -34.57
CA SER A 195 39.80 -10.00 -35.79
C SER A 195 39.16 -11.37 -35.57
N GLU A 196 39.45 -12.05 -34.44
CA GLU A 196 38.78 -13.31 -34.08
C GLU A 196 37.36 -13.04 -33.55
N VAL A 197 37.22 -12.02 -32.70
CA VAL A 197 35.95 -11.64 -32.08
C VAL A 197 34.95 -11.18 -33.14
N ASP A 198 35.34 -10.23 -33.99
CA ASP A 198 34.56 -9.69 -35.11
C ASP A 198 34.07 -10.80 -36.03
N ALA A 199 35.00 -11.64 -36.50
CA ALA A 199 34.67 -12.74 -37.41
C ALA A 199 33.64 -13.70 -36.80
N TRP A 200 33.71 -13.95 -35.49
CA TRP A 200 32.75 -14.81 -34.82
C TRP A 200 31.40 -14.10 -34.60
N LEU A 201 31.38 -12.88 -34.07
CA LEU A 201 30.14 -12.14 -33.80
C LEU A 201 29.34 -11.88 -35.09
N ASP A 202 30.03 -11.57 -36.19
CA ASP A 202 29.41 -11.32 -37.51
C ASP A 202 28.90 -12.61 -38.17
N SER A 203 29.36 -13.78 -37.71
CA SER A 203 28.90 -15.08 -38.22
C SER A 203 27.56 -15.55 -37.63
N LYS A 204 27.01 -14.84 -36.63
CA LYS A 204 25.82 -15.24 -35.88
C LYS A 204 24.66 -14.25 -36.09
N SER A 205 23.44 -14.73 -35.90
CA SER A 205 22.21 -13.93 -35.94
C SER A 205 21.22 -14.43 -34.89
N PRO A 206 20.74 -13.59 -33.95
CA PRO A 206 21.14 -12.20 -33.72
C PRO A 206 22.63 -12.04 -33.35
N ARG A 207 23.17 -10.81 -33.41
CA ARG A 207 24.55 -10.55 -32.99
C ARG A 207 24.68 -10.89 -31.50
N PRO A 208 25.63 -11.75 -31.08
CA PRO A 208 25.81 -12.08 -29.66
C PRO A 208 26.28 -10.85 -28.88
N LEU A 209 25.85 -10.72 -27.63
CA LEU A 209 26.36 -9.69 -26.73
C LEU A 209 27.81 -10.02 -26.34
N TYR A 210 28.67 -9.00 -26.31
CA TYR A 210 30.08 -9.19 -26.01
C TYR A 210 30.62 -8.20 -24.96
N ALA A 211 31.29 -8.75 -23.94
CA ALA A 211 32.06 -8.02 -22.95
C ALA A 211 33.56 -8.21 -23.19
N ALA A 212 34.27 -7.11 -23.48
CA ALA A 212 35.73 -7.14 -23.59
C ALA A 212 36.37 -6.97 -22.22
N VAL A 213 37.23 -7.91 -21.84
CA VAL A 213 38.04 -7.82 -20.61
C VAL A 213 39.28 -6.99 -20.89
N VAL A 214 39.44 -5.89 -20.16
CA VAL A 214 40.54 -4.93 -20.29
C VAL A 214 41.34 -4.87 -18.99
N ASP A 215 42.63 -5.10 -19.10
CA ASP A 215 43.60 -5.05 -18.00
C ASP A 215 44.90 -4.34 -18.45
N ASP A 216 45.90 -4.28 -17.58
CA ASP A 216 47.17 -3.62 -17.89
C ASP A 216 47.91 -4.22 -19.10
N SER A 217 47.67 -5.48 -19.41
CA SER A 217 48.33 -6.16 -20.52
C SER A 217 47.80 -5.71 -21.89
N ASN A 218 46.54 -5.26 -21.96
CA ASN A 218 45.87 -4.99 -23.22
C ASN A 218 45.26 -3.57 -23.35
N VAL A 219 45.24 -2.76 -22.29
CA VAL A 219 44.69 -1.39 -22.30
C VAL A 219 45.33 -0.49 -23.37
N GLY A 220 46.59 -0.73 -23.73
CA GLY A 220 47.26 -0.03 -24.85
C GLY A 220 46.56 -0.21 -26.20
N SER A 221 45.72 -1.24 -26.34
CA SER A 221 44.92 -1.55 -27.54
C SER A 221 43.47 -1.06 -27.46
N LEU A 222 43.08 -0.29 -26.43
CA LEU A 222 41.70 0.14 -26.20
C LEU A 222 41.08 0.87 -27.41
N ASP A 223 41.83 1.75 -28.08
CA ASP A 223 41.35 2.46 -29.28
C ASP A 223 41.03 1.48 -30.42
N THR A 224 41.82 0.41 -30.53
CA THR A 224 41.58 -0.64 -31.53
C THR A 224 40.36 -1.47 -31.14
N LEU A 225 40.22 -1.85 -29.87
CA LEU A 225 39.04 -2.55 -29.34
C LEU A 225 37.74 -1.77 -29.60
N ILE A 226 37.75 -0.46 -29.33
CA ILE A 226 36.61 0.44 -29.63
C ILE A 226 36.32 0.48 -31.13
N ALA A 227 37.33 0.60 -31.99
CA ALA A 227 37.12 0.71 -33.43
C ALA A 227 36.68 -0.61 -34.11
N GLY A 228 37.07 -1.77 -33.58
CA GLY A 228 36.84 -3.11 -34.16
C GLY A 228 35.62 -3.81 -33.55
N ALA A 229 35.87 -4.70 -32.58
CA ALA A 229 34.88 -5.56 -31.89
C ALA A 229 33.58 -4.87 -31.45
N GLN A 230 33.64 -3.54 -31.26
CA GLN A 230 32.54 -2.72 -30.74
C GLN A 230 31.82 -3.39 -29.55
N PRO A 231 32.55 -3.84 -28.51
CA PRO A 231 31.96 -4.51 -27.35
C PRO A 231 30.77 -3.72 -26.79
N ASP A 232 29.77 -4.43 -26.28
CA ASP A 232 28.65 -3.83 -25.57
C ASP A 232 29.08 -3.35 -24.18
N ILE A 233 30.06 -4.05 -23.62
CA ILE A 233 30.57 -3.89 -22.26
C ILE A 233 32.10 -3.91 -22.26
N TYR A 234 32.71 -3.07 -21.45
CA TYR A 234 34.12 -3.14 -21.09
C TYR A 234 34.25 -3.53 -19.62
N GLU A 235 34.72 -4.74 -19.36
CA GLU A 235 35.05 -5.23 -18.02
C GLU A 235 36.48 -4.79 -17.69
N LEU A 236 36.62 -3.94 -16.68
CA LEU A 236 37.91 -3.37 -16.29
C LEU A 236 38.47 -4.12 -15.08
N ILE A 237 39.70 -4.62 -15.22
CA ILE A 237 40.47 -5.27 -14.15
C ILE A 237 41.69 -4.38 -13.85
N PHE A 238 41.86 -4.02 -12.59
CA PHE A 238 42.94 -3.14 -12.13
C PHE A 238 43.27 -3.44 -10.67
N ASP A 239 44.56 -3.41 -10.32
CA ASP A 239 45.05 -3.71 -8.97
C ASP A 239 45.60 -2.49 -8.24
N ALA A 240 45.76 -1.35 -8.93
CA ALA A 240 46.06 -0.05 -8.33
C ALA A 240 45.19 1.08 -8.88
N GLU A 241 44.88 2.08 -8.04
CA GLU A 241 44.13 3.27 -8.45
C GLU A 241 44.86 4.10 -9.54
N SER A 242 46.17 3.86 -9.72
CA SER A 242 47.02 4.51 -10.71
C SER A 242 47.03 3.83 -12.09
N ASP A 243 46.40 2.68 -12.23
CA ASP A 243 46.48 1.87 -13.45
C ASP A 243 45.88 2.60 -14.66
N ALA A 244 46.52 2.41 -15.81
CA ALA A 244 46.10 3.07 -17.03
C ALA A 244 44.66 2.68 -17.43
N VAL A 245 44.23 1.47 -17.09
CA VAL A 245 42.89 0.90 -17.35
C VAL A 245 41.79 1.84 -16.88
N ILE A 246 41.93 2.43 -15.68
CA ILE A 246 40.94 3.31 -15.06
C ILE A 246 41.35 4.79 -15.09
N SER A 247 42.32 5.15 -15.92
CA SER A 247 42.66 6.56 -16.12
C SER A 247 41.47 7.32 -16.71
N GLU A 248 41.32 8.60 -16.33
CA GLU A 248 40.24 9.48 -16.81
C GLU A 248 40.17 9.49 -18.34
N THR A 249 41.32 9.47 -19.02
CA THR A 249 41.42 9.38 -20.48
C THR A 249 40.74 8.13 -21.02
N ASN A 250 41.03 6.96 -20.48
CA ASN A 250 40.49 5.69 -20.98
C ASN A 250 39.03 5.48 -20.61
N LEU A 251 38.63 5.90 -19.41
CA LEU A 251 37.22 5.91 -19.01
C LEU A 251 36.39 6.81 -19.93
N ASN A 252 36.89 7.99 -20.30
CA ASN A 252 36.20 8.88 -21.22
C ASN A 252 36.13 8.34 -22.65
N LYS A 253 37.12 7.57 -23.11
CA LYS A 253 37.01 6.87 -24.40
C LYS A 253 35.83 5.89 -24.41
N ILE A 254 35.67 5.09 -23.37
CA ILE A 254 34.56 4.11 -23.26
C ILE A 254 33.21 4.83 -23.14
N LYS A 255 33.12 5.88 -22.30
CA LYS A 255 31.92 6.70 -22.16
C LYS A 255 31.51 7.35 -23.48
N ASN A 256 32.46 7.90 -24.22
CA ASN A 256 32.22 8.52 -25.53
C ASN A 256 31.82 7.50 -26.62
N ALA A 257 32.21 6.24 -26.47
CA ALA A 257 31.72 5.14 -27.31
C ALA A 257 30.28 4.71 -26.94
N ASN A 258 29.69 5.31 -25.91
CA ASN A 258 28.35 5.00 -25.39
C ASN A 258 28.20 3.51 -25.05
N LYS A 259 29.19 2.96 -24.33
CA LYS A 259 29.22 1.56 -23.87
C LYS A 259 29.27 1.48 -22.34
N ARG A 260 28.88 0.32 -21.79
CA ARG A 260 28.87 0.09 -20.34
C ARG A 260 30.29 -0.19 -19.84
N ILE A 261 30.61 0.38 -18.67
CA ILE A 261 31.81 0.04 -17.88
C ILE A 261 31.39 -0.92 -16.78
N TRP A 262 32.03 -2.09 -16.74
CA TRP A 262 31.84 -3.13 -15.73
C TRP A 262 33.07 -3.19 -14.82
N VAL A 263 32.84 -3.21 -13.49
CA VAL A 263 33.89 -3.41 -12.48
C VAL A 263 33.53 -4.57 -11.57
N ASN A 264 34.52 -5.39 -11.20
CA ASN A 264 34.34 -6.52 -10.29
C ASN A 264 34.77 -6.12 -8.87
N THR A 265 33.87 -6.18 -7.89
CA THR A 265 34.19 -5.87 -6.48
C THR A 265 34.43 -7.11 -5.62
N LEU A 266 34.69 -8.26 -6.25
CA LEU A 266 34.77 -9.56 -5.57
C LEU A 266 35.95 -9.65 -4.59
N TRP A 267 37.15 -9.24 -5.03
CA TRP A 267 38.37 -9.24 -4.23
C TRP A 267 39.38 -8.19 -4.70
N ALA A 268 40.44 -8.02 -3.91
CA ALA A 268 41.38 -6.89 -3.97
C ALA A 268 41.93 -6.57 -5.37
N SER A 269 42.45 -7.58 -6.07
CA SER A 269 43.17 -7.43 -7.34
C SER A 269 42.27 -7.11 -8.54
N LEU A 270 40.96 -7.04 -8.36
CA LEU A 270 40.03 -6.76 -9.46
C LEU A 270 39.55 -5.31 -9.51
N ALA A 271 39.72 -4.57 -8.41
CA ALA A 271 39.32 -3.17 -8.32
C ALA A 271 40.15 -2.41 -7.28
N ALA A 272 41.48 -2.56 -7.28
CA ALA A 272 42.40 -1.82 -6.37
C ALA A 272 41.98 -1.78 -4.88
N ASN A 273 41.54 -2.90 -4.31
CA ASN A 273 40.98 -3.05 -2.95
C ASN A 273 39.57 -2.50 -2.70
N HIS A 274 38.88 -1.95 -3.70
CA HIS A 274 37.46 -1.57 -3.63
C HIS A 274 36.56 -2.81 -3.70
N THR A 275 36.49 -3.55 -2.60
CA THR A 275 35.86 -4.87 -2.53
C THR A 275 34.47 -4.86 -1.90
N ASP A 276 33.75 -5.97 -2.04
CA ASP A 276 32.49 -6.25 -1.34
C ASP A 276 32.70 -6.22 0.18
N GLN A 277 33.79 -6.81 0.68
CA GLN A 277 34.07 -6.81 2.12
C GLN A 277 34.34 -5.40 2.67
N GLY A 278 35.03 -4.56 1.89
CA GLY A 278 35.17 -3.14 2.18
C GLY A 278 33.82 -2.43 2.18
N SER A 279 33.00 -2.68 1.15
CA SER A 279 31.68 -2.07 0.97
C SER A 279 30.69 -2.43 2.08
N LEU A 280 30.77 -3.62 2.67
CA LEU A 280 29.95 -3.99 3.82
C LEU A 280 30.33 -3.21 5.10
N THR A 281 31.53 -2.64 5.15
CA THR A 281 31.99 -1.81 6.28
C THR A 281 31.72 -0.34 6.01
N ASP A 282 32.09 0.13 4.82
CA ASP A 282 31.84 1.48 4.31
C ASP A 282 31.49 1.38 2.81
N PRO A 283 30.19 1.41 2.46
CA PRO A 283 29.74 1.28 1.07
C PRO A 283 30.34 2.31 0.13
N GLU A 284 30.66 3.52 0.60
CA GLU A 284 31.24 4.57 -0.24
C GLU A 284 32.71 4.31 -0.55
N SER A 285 33.42 3.56 0.30
CA SER A 285 34.83 3.18 0.06
C SER A 285 35.00 2.12 -1.02
N GLY A 286 33.98 1.31 -1.31
CA GLY A 286 34.01 0.25 -2.30
C GLY A 286 33.06 0.51 -3.47
N TRP A 287 31.79 0.09 -3.35
CA TRP A 287 30.77 0.30 -4.39
C TRP A 287 30.61 1.77 -4.79
N GLY A 288 30.52 2.69 -3.83
CA GLY A 288 30.38 4.11 -4.12
C GLY A 288 31.59 4.68 -4.86
N TRP A 289 32.80 4.23 -4.51
CA TRP A 289 34.03 4.64 -5.19
C TRP A 289 34.01 4.21 -6.66
N VAL A 290 33.71 2.94 -6.97
CA VAL A 290 33.70 2.46 -8.36
C VAL A 290 32.60 3.14 -9.19
N ILE A 291 31.43 3.42 -8.59
CA ILE A 291 30.37 4.20 -9.24
C ILE A 291 30.87 5.63 -9.53
N ASN A 292 31.51 6.27 -8.57
CA ASN A 292 32.04 7.64 -8.73
C ASN A 292 33.15 7.71 -9.79
N LYS A 293 33.91 6.63 -10.01
CA LYS A 293 34.83 6.52 -11.16
C LYS A 293 34.13 6.35 -12.50
N GLY A 294 32.89 5.88 -12.50
CA GLY A 294 32.06 5.75 -13.70
C GLY A 294 31.71 4.30 -14.04
N ALA A 295 31.84 3.36 -13.09
CA ALA A 295 31.27 2.04 -13.25
C ALA A 295 29.75 2.15 -13.43
N THR A 296 29.25 1.47 -14.46
CA THR A 296 27.83 1.40 -14.81
C THR A 296 27.27 -0.02 -14.65
N MET A 297 28.15 -0.98 -14.36
CA MET A 297 27.83 -2.35 -14.00
C MET A 297 28.81 -2.79 -12.91
N ILE A 298 28.33 -3.55 -11.93
CA ILE A 298 29.15 -4.06 -10.85
C ILE A 298 28.88 -5.55 -10.68
N GLN A 299 29.94 -6.35 -10.77
CA GLN A 299 29.88 -7.77 -10.39
C GLN A 299 30.29 -7.94 -8.93
N THR A 300 29.43 -8.65 -8.18
CA THR A 300 29.52 -8.77 -6.74
C THR A 300 29.11 -10.18 -6.26
N ASP A 301 29.68 -10.59 -5.13
CA ASP A 301 29.27 -11.75 -4.33
C ASP A 301 28.23 -11.37 -3.26
N ARG A 302 27.76 -10.12 -3.25
CA ARG A 302 26.85 -9.50 -2.27
C ARG A 302 25.70 -8.78 -2.97
N SER A 303 25.05 -9.49 -3.90
CA SER A 303 24.05 -8.90 -4.79
C SER A 303 22.91 -8.20 -4.03
N ARG A 304 22.45 -8.75 -2.91
CA ARG A 304 21.36 -8.16 -2.12
C ARG A 304 21.78 -6.85 -1.47
N GLU A 305 22.95 -6.84 -0.86
CA GLU A 305 23.49 -5.67 -0.18
C GLU A 305 23.83 -4.56 -1.17
N LEU A 306 24.36 -4.91 -2.36
CA LEU A 306 24.57 -3.94 -3.43
C LEU A 306 23.24 -3.37 -3.96
N ILE A 307 22.21 -4.22 -4.19
CA ILE A 307 20.88 -3.75 -4.59
C ILE A 307 20.31 -2.77 -3.55
N ASN A 308 20.37 -3.13 -2.27
CA ASN A 308 19.90 -2.25 -1.19
C ASN A 308 20.64 -0.91 -1.19
N TYR A 309 21.97 -0.94 -1.33
CA TYR A 309 22.79 0.25 -1.41
C TYR A 309 22.41 1.15 -2.61
N LEU A 310 22.27 0.57 -3.80
CA LEU A 310 21.87 1.30 -5.01
C LEU A 310 20.48 1.91 -4.86
N ASN A 311 19.52 1.14 -4.34
CA ASN A 311 18.15 1.62 -4.12
C ASN A 311 18.16 2.81 -3.15
N LEU A 312 18.86 2.71 -2.02
CA LEU A 312 18.94 3.76 -0.98
C LEU A 312 19.75 4.99 -1.40
N ARG A 313 20.62 4.86 -2.42
CA ARG A 313 21.36 5.97 -3.02
C ARG A 313 20.52 6.77 -4.01
N GLU A 314 19.46 6.18 -4.56
CA GLU A 314 18.50 6.87 -5.42
C GLU A 314 17.39 7.53 -4.57
N PRO A 315 17.14 8.84 -4.73
CA PRO A 315 16.09 9.51 -3.97
C PRO A 315 14.71 8.96 -4.35
N MET A 316 13.81 8.87 -3.36
CA MET A 316 12.42 8.55 -3.62
C MET A 316 11.83 9.53 -4.64
N SER A 317 11.31 9.01 -5.75
CA SER A 317 10.70 9.81 -6.82
C SER A 317 9.22 9.48 -6.97
N GLY A 318 8.44 10.43 -7.49
CA GLY A 318 7.01 10.28 -7.71
C GLY A 318 6.15 10.70 -6.52
N VAL A 319 5.05 9.98 -6.32
CA VAL A 319 3.98 10.32 -5.34
C VAL A 319 4.25 9.80 -3.92
N TRP A 320 5.30 9.00 -3.74
CA TRP A 320 5.68 8.43 -2.44
C TRP A 320 6.56 9.40 -1.65
N ALA A 321 6.23 9.62 -0.39
CA ALA A 321 7.08 10.28 0.60
C ALA A 321 7.59 9.25 1.61
N HIS A 322 8.63 9.58 2.37
CA HIS A 322 9.07 8.71 3.46
C HIS A 322 9.64 9.50 4.64
N LYS A 323 9.56 8.92 5.85
CA LYS A 323 10.16 9.47 7.06
C LYS A 323 10.26 8.43 8.18
N ASP A 324 11.11 8.70 9.15
CA ASP A 324 11.04 8.06 10.46
C ASP A 324 9.81 8.53 11.24
N ILE A 325 9.20 7.58 11.95
CA ILE A 325 8.09 7.78 12.87
C ILE A 325 8.61 7.55 14.27
N GLY A 326 8.28 8.48 15.18
CA GLY A 326 8.74 8.44 16.56
C GLY A 326 10.19 8.86 16.75
N ALA A 327 10.70 8.59 17.95
CA ALA A 327 12.04 8.99 18.38
C ALA A 327 13.06 7.89 18.07
N VAL A 328 13.28 7.60 16.79
CA VAL A 328 14.28 6.60 16.37
C VAL A 328 15.70 7.08 16.70
N ALA A 329 16.55 6.18 17.21
CA ALA A 329 17.91 6.52 17.59
C ALA A 329 18.90 6.56 16.40
N LEU A 330 18.62 5.78 15.34
CA LEU A 330 19.33 5.86 14.06
C LEU A 330 18.34 6.29 12.98
N THR A 331 18.71 7.29 12.19
CA THR A 331 17.88 7.78 11.08
C THR A 331 17.73 6.70 10.03
N GLY A 332 16.49 6.37 9.68
CA GLY A 332 16.17 5.46 8.59
C GLY A 332 16.24 6.14 7.22
N ASN A 333 16.19 5.35 6.16
CA ASN A 333 16.16 5.82 4.79
C ASN A 333 15.28 4.91 3.93
N ALA A 334 14.82 5.40 2.78
CA ALA A 334 14.12 4.59 1.80
C ALA A 334 14.48 5.01 0.38
N GLY A 335 14.42 4.04 -0.52
CA GLY A 335 14.79 4.20 -1.92
C GLY A 335 13.95 3.29 -2.82
N TYR A 336 13.86 3.64 -4.10
CA TYR A 336 13.11 2.86 -5.09
C TYR A 336 13.86 2.86 -6.40
N ARG A 337 14.10 1.65 -6.92
CA ARG A 337 14.75 1.44 -8.20
C ARG A 337 14.20 0.17 -8.81
N ASN A 338 14.01 0.17 -10.13
CA ASN A 338 13.65 -1.01 -10.90
C ASN A 338 12.44 -1.83 -10.37
N GLY A 339 11.40 -1.15 -9.86
CA GLY A 339 10.19 -1.82 -9.37
C GLY A 339 10.25 -2.30 -7.91
N GLN A 340 11.35 -2.04 -7.22
CA GLN A 340 11.60 -2.50 -5.85
C GLN A 340 11.85 -1.30 -4.92
N PHE A 341 11.17 -1.30 -3.77
CA PHE A 341 11.45 -0.40 -2.66
C PHE A 341 12.44 -1.07 -1.70
N THR A 342 13.39 -0.30 -1.19
CA THR A 342 14.21 -0.68 -0.03
C THR A 342 13.95 0.32 1.09
N ILE A 343 13.66 -0.18 2.28
CA ILE A 343 13.58 0.61 3.52
C ILE A 343 14.69 0.14 4.45
N SER A 344 15.55 1.05 4.88
CA SER A 344 16.50 0.86 5.98
C SER A 344 15.93 1.53 7.22
N ALA A 345 15.65 0.75 8.27
CA ALA A 345 14.94 1.25 9.44
C ALA A 345 15.60 0.79 10.73
N ALA A 346 15.63 1.68 11.71
CA ALA A 346 15.83 1.34 13.12
C ALA A 346 14.55 1.59 13.91
N GLY A 347 14.55 1.26 15.19
CA GLY A 347 13.47 1.59 16.12
C GLY A 347 13.19 0.46 17.10
N ASN A 348 12.72 0.81 18.30
CA ASN A 348 12.43 -0.18 19.34
C ASN A 348 11.31 -1.15 18.94
N ASP A 349 10.16 -0.62 18.50
CA ASP A 349 9.05 -1.45 18.04
C ASP A 349 7.93 -0.60 17.38
N ILE A 350 7.05 -1.28 16.65
CA ILE A 350 5.68 -0.85 16.39
C ILE A 350 4.82 -1.67 17.36
N TRP A 351 4.61 -1.16 18.59
CA TRP A 351 3.87 -1.88 19.64
C TRP A 351 3.36 -1.01 20.79
N THR A 352 4.19 -0.11 21.30
CA THR A 352 3.88 0.63 22.54
C THR A 352 2.99 1.84 22.26
N ALA A 353 2.72 2.67 23.28
CA ALA A 353 2.02 3.95 23.14
C ALA A 353 2.68 4.92 22.11
N ALA A 354 3.95 4.73 21.76
CA ALA A 354 4.64 5.44 20.70
C ALA A 354 5.46 4.46 19.83
N ASP A 355 5.28 4.52 18.52
CA ASP A 355 5.96 3.65 17.55
C ASP A 355 7.29 4.24 17.09
N GLU A 356 8.24 3.35 16.79
CA GLU A 356 9.55 3.69 16.24
C GLU A 356 9.87 2.83 15.01
N PHE A 357 9.81 3.44 13.82
CA PHE A 357 10.00 2.75 12.54
C PHE A 357 10.21 3.72 11.37
N HIS A 358 10.51 3.20 10.17
CA HIS A 358 10.55 4.00 8.94
C HIS A 358 9.35 3.72 8.05
N TYR A 359 8.73 4.79 7.52
CA TYR A 359 7.47 4.70 6.77
C TYR A 359 7.60 5.33 5.39
N VAL A 360 7.26 4.58 4.34
CA VAL A 360 7.11 5.07 2.96
C VAL A 360 5.61 5.14 2.64
N TYR A 361 5.06 6.30 2.27
CA TYR A 361 3.62 6.53 2.29
C TYR A 361 3.10 7.50 1.24
N GLN A 362 1.79 7.42 1.01
CA GLN A 362 0.99 8.43 0.29
C GLN A 362 -0.20 8.90 1.14
N PRO A 363 -0.57 10.19 1.09
CA PRO A 363 -1.85 10.65 1.64
C PRO A 363 -2.99 10.19 0.73
N ILE A 364 -3.98 9.51 1.29
CA ILE A 364 -5.18 9.03 0.58
C ILE A 364 -6.43 9.50 1.33
N GLU A 365 -7.47 9.83 0.58
CA GLU A 365 -8.78 10.17 1.13
C GLU A 365 -9.77 9.03 0.87
N GLY A 366 -10.37 8.51 1.95
CA GLY A 366 -11.40 7.47 1.90
C GLY A 366 -10.87 6.04 1.90
N ASP A 367 -11.60 5.19 1.18
CA ASP A 367 -11.42 3.75 1.12
C ASP A 367 -10.26 3.37 0.19
N VAL A 368 -9.46 2.39 0.60
CA VAL A 368 -8.20 2.07 -0.08
C VAL A 368 -7.79 0.63 0.16
N THR A 369 -7.25 0.02 -0.89
CA THR A 369 -6.53 -1.26 -0.81
C THR A 369 -5.05 -1.02 -1.08
N ILE A 370 -4.19 -1.48 -0.18
CA ILE A 370 -2.75 -1.59 -0.41
C ILE A 370 -2.33 -3.05 -0.48
N ILE A 371 -1.47 -3.37 -1.44
CA ILE A 371 -0.84 -4.68 -1.63
C ILE A 371 0.67 -4.46 -1.72
N ALA A 372 1.45 -5.35 -1.12
CA ALA A 372 2.88 -5.47 -1.35
C ALA A 372 3.33 -6.92 -1.18
N ARG A 373 4.38 -7.34 -1.89
CA ARG A 373 5.18 -8.50 -1.49
C ARG A 373 6.37 -8.00 -0.69
N VAL A 374 6.53 -8.52 0.53
CA VAL A 374 7.77 -8.37 1.29
C VAL A 374 8.76 -9.38 0.70
N ALA A 375 9.75 -8.89 -0.05
CA ALA A 375 10.71 -9.70 -0.81
C ALA A 375 12.01 -9.98 -0.03
N HIS A 376 12.26 -9.20 1.03
CA HIS A 376 13.33 -9.47 1.99
C HIS A 376 13.06 -8.72 3.30
N LEU A 377 13.52 -9.28 4.42
CA LEU A 377 13.62 -8.60 5.71
C LEU A 377 14.84 -9.15 6.46
N ASP A 378 15.75 -8.26 6.86
CA ASP A 378 16.89 -8.63 7.70
C ASP A 378 16.41 -9.16 9.06
N HIS A 379 17.03 -10.24 9.52
CA HIS A 379 16.73 -10.86 10.80
C HIS A 379 17.49 -10.17 11.95
N THR A 380 17.25 -8.87 12.13
CA THR A 380 17.81 -8.08 13.25
C THR A 380 17.21 -8.48 14.60
N ASN A 381 15.98 -9.01 14.58
CA ASN A 381 15.24 -9.53 15.72
C ASN A 381 14.13 -10.49 15.22
N ASP A 382 13.71 -11.44 16.04
CA ASP A 382 12.57 -12.32 15.77
C ASP A 382 11.26 -11.56 15.50
N TRP A 383 11.14 -10.34 16.05
CA TRP A 383 10.00 -9.44 15.94
C TRP A 383 10.28 -8.17 15.13
N ALA A 384 11.38 -8.14 14.35
CA ALA A 384 11.52 -7.18 13.26
C ALA A 384 10.29 -7.27 12.34
N LYS A 385 9.87 -6.14 11.77
CA LYS A 385 8.61 -6.07 11.00
C LYS A 385 8.84 -5.41 9.66
N ALA A 386 8.20 -5.95 8.63
CA ALA A 386 8.03 -5.30 7.34
C ALA A 386 6.63 -5.60 6.80
N GLY A 387 5.91 -4.60 6.29
CA GLY A 387 4.57 -4.83 5.78
C GLY A 387 3.87 -3.57 5.26
N VAL A 388 2.55 -3.67 5.17
CA VAL A 388 1.67 -2.58 4.72
C VAL A 388 0.91 -1.99 5.91
N MET A 389 0.71 -0.68 5.90
CA MET A 389 0.04 0.04 6.98
C MET A 389 -0.90 1.12 6.43
N ILE A 390 -2.02 1.33 7.12
CA ILE A 390 -2.89 2.50 6.97
C ILE A 390 -2.98 3.16 8.34
N ARG A 391 -2.58 4.44 8.43
CA ARG A 391 -2.54 5.21 9.68
C ARG A 391 -3.17 6.58 9.52
N GLU A 392 -3.78 7.11 10.58
CA GLU A 392 -4.50 8.39 10.52
C GLU A 392 -3.56 9.59 10.36
N THR A 393 -2.52 9.66 11.20
CA THR A 393 -1.54 10.75 11.23
C THR A 393 -0.11 10.21 11.17
N LEU A 394 0.88 11.07 10.98
CA LEU A 394 2.29 10.69 11.01
C LEU A 394 2.92 10.80 12.42
N ASP A 395 2.08 10.95 13.45
CA ASP A 395 2.52 11.05 14.86
C ASP A 395 2.74 9.67 15.46
N ALA A 396 3.71 9.53 16.36
CA ALA A 396 4.16 8.23 16.87
C ALA A 396 3.06 7.41 17.57
N ASP A 397 2.00 8.05 18.06
CA ASP A 397 0.92 7.45 18.85
C ASP A 397 -0.38 7.26 18.05
N SER A 398 -0.35 7.49 16.73
CA SER A 398 -1.51 7.49 15.84
C SER A 398 -2.30 6.18 15.83
N THR A 399 -3.61 6.25 15.57
CA THR A 399 -4.42 5.07 15.24
C THR A 399 -4.01 4.51 13.88
N PHE A 400 -3.97 3.17 13.77
CA PHE A 400 -3.62 2.48 12.52
C PHE A 400 -4.13 1.04 12.49
N ALA A 401 -4.08 0.46 11.29
CA ALA A 401 -4.10 -0.97 11.06
C ALA A 401 -2.94 -1.35 10.13
N ASP A 402 -2.33 -2.51 10.35
CA ASP A 402 -1.21 -2.99 9.52
C ASP A 402 -1.24 -4.51 9.31
N VAL A 403 -0.62 -4.96 8.23
CA VAL A 403 -0.32 -6.37 8.00
C VAL A 403 1.17 -6.51 7.77
N VAL A 404 1.85 -7.16 8.72
CA VAL A 404 3.31 -7.24 8.79
C VAL A 404 3.81 -8.68 8.80
N VAL A 405 4.97 -8.88 8.17
CA VAL A 405 5.76 -10.11 8.19
C VAL A 405 6.88 -9.95 9.22
N THR A 406 7.21 -11.04 9.92
CA THR A 406 8.33 -11.11 10.85
C THR A 406 9.28 -12.25 10.48
N PRO A 407 10.58 -12.17 10.85
CA PRO A 407 11.52 -13.24 10.55
C PRO A 407 11.16 -14.58 11.21
N SER A 408 10.64 -14.56 12.44
CA SER A 408 10.44 -15.80 13.22
C SER A 408 8.99 -16.05 13.69
N ASN A 409 8.09 -15.07 13.58
CA ASN A 409 6.74 -15.13 14.17
C ASN A 409 5.61 -15.01 13.13
N GLY A 410 5.92 -15.28 11.86
CA GLY A 410 4.96 -15.29 10.77
C GLY A 410 4.36 -13.92 10.45
N ILE A 411 3.17 -13.93 9.86
CA ILE A 411 2.40 -12.75 9.50
C ILE A 411 1.48 -12.34 10.65
N SER A 412 1.37 -11.04 10.92
CA SER A 412 0.45 -10.48 11.92
C SER A 412 -0.45 -9.42 11.31
N PHE A 413 -1.73 -9.41 11.71
CA PHE A 413 -2.68 -8.33 11.43
C PHE A 413 -2.91 -7.55 12.73
N GLN A 414 -2.37 -6.34 12.85
CA GLN A 414 -2.33 -5.58 14.09
C GLN A 414 -3.09 -4.24 13.95
N ARG A 415 -3.45 -3.65 15.09
CA ARG A 415 -4.19 -2.38 15.12
C ARG A 415 -4.02 -1.59 16.41
N ARG A 416 -4.02 -0.26 16.29
CA ARG A 416 -4.20 0.68 17.39
C ARG A 416 -5.53 1.40 17.22
N VAL A 417 -6.49 1.11 18.10
CA VAL A 417 -7.87 1.63 18.02
C VAL A 417 -8.06 3.00 18.68
N THR A 418 -7.18 3.38 19.61
CA THR A 418 -7.20 4.68 20.28
C THR A 418 -5.78 5.25 20.28
N THR A 419 -5.63 6.54 19.99
CA THR A 419 -4.36 7.25 20.06
C THR A 419 -3.66 7.03 21.41
N GLY A 420 -2.37 6.71 21.38
CA GLY A 420 -1.55 6.48 22.57
C GLY A 420 -1.77 5.16 23.31
N GLN A 421 -2.64 4.25 22.83
CA GLN A 421 -2.78 2.91 23.42
C GLN A 421 -1.76 1.92 22.83
N ASN A 422 -1.31 0.95 23.62
CA ASN A 422 -0.53 -0.16 23.06
C ASN A 422 -1.32 -0.92 21.99
N LEU A 423 -0.58 -1.51 21.05
CA LEU A 423 -1.11 -2.36 19.98
C LEU A 423 -1.86 -3.58 20.51
N SER A 424 -2.75 -4.10 19.68
CA SER A 424 -3.35 -5.41 19.85
C SER A 424 -3.33 -6.18 18.54
N ASN A 425 -3.02 -7.47 18.61
CA ASN A 425 -3.19 -8.38 17.49
C ASN A 425 -4.67 -8.64 17.23
N THR A 426 -5.03 -8.85 15.97
CA THR A 426 -6.39 -9.19 15.59
C THR A 426 -6.75 -10.62 15.98
N THR A 427 -7.94 -10.78 16.56
CA THR A 427 -8.45 -12.07 17.03
C THR A 427 -8.78 -13.00 15.86
N GLY A 428 -8.64 -14.31 16.08
CA GLY A 428 -8.99 -15.33 15.10
C GLY A 428 -7.89 -15.68 14.10
N TYR A 429 -6.65 -15.22 14.31
CA TYR A 429 -5.51 -15.57 13.47
C TYR A 429 -4.21 -15.66 14.27
N TYR A 430 -3.46 -16.72 14.02
CA TYR A 430 -2.10 -16.90 14.50
C TYR A 430 -1.31 -17.65 13.43
N ASP A 431 -0.26 -17.04 12.92
CA ASP A 431 0.60 -17.67 11.93
C ASP A 431 1.84 -18.25 12.63
N THR A 432 2.07 -19.54 12.48
CA THR A 432 3.29 -20.21 12.98
C THR A 432 4.32 -20.45 11.88
N VAL A 433 4.02 -20.08 10.63
CA VAL A 433 4.98 -20.21 9.53
C VAL A 433 6.01 -19.08 9.65
N ALA A 434 7.07 -19.35 10.41
CA ALA A 434 8.25 -18.51 10.49
C ALA A 434 8.91 -18.33 9.10
N GLY A 435 9.55 -17.17 8.88
CA GLY A 435 10.64 -17.06 7.90
C GLY A 435 10.31 -16.72 6.45
N GLY A 436 9.08 -16.34 6.10
CA GLY A 436 8.76 -16.07 4.70
C GLY A 436 8.99 -14.63 4.27
N ALA A 437 10.21 -14.17 4.01
CA ALA A 437 10.44 -12.88 3.34
C ALA A 437 10.10 -12.91 1.82
N TYR A 438 9.02 -13.59 1.43
CA TYR A 438 8.47 -13.64 0.06
C TYR A 438 6.94 -13.60 0.08
N GLN A 439 6.35 -13.06 1.14
CA GLN A 439 4.92 -13.12 1.38
C GLN A 439 4.23 -11.88 0.84
N TYR A 440 3.11 -12.09 0.15
CA TYR A 440 2.22 -11.01 -0.22
C TYR A 440 1.33 -10.67 0.97
N VAL A 441 1.28 -9.39 1.30
CA VAL A 441 0.40 -8.81 2.32
C VAL A 441 -0.54 -7.81 1.66
N LYS A 442 -1.77 -7.76 2.15
CA LYS A 442 -2.79 -6.83 1.68
C LYS A 442 -3.59 -6.30 2.86
N LEU A 443 -3.89 -5.01 2.82
CA LEU A 443 -4.77 -4.35 3.76
C LEU A 443 -5.82 -3.54 3.00
N VAL A 444 -7.08 -3.75 3.36
CA VAL A 444 -8.25 -3.09 2.78
C VAL A 444 -8.92 -2.25 3.86
N ARG A 445 -9.14 -0.96 3.60
CA ARG A 445 -9.99 -0.06 4.38
C ARG A 445 -11.30 0.18 3.63
N SER A 446 -12.43 -0.01 4.32
CA SER A 446 -13.75 0.46 3.90
C SER A 446 -14.47 1.18 5.06
N GLY A 447 -14.58 2.50 4.97
CA GLY A 447 -14.93 3.37 6.08
C GLY A 447 -13.95 3.20 7.26
N ASP A 448 -14.50 2.84 8.42
CA ASP A 448 -13.73 2.50 9.62
C ASP A 448 -13.42 0.99 9.73
N SER A 449 -13.81 0.17 8.75
CA SER A 449 -13.54 -1.27 8.74
C SER A 449 -12.25 -1.59 8.00
N PHE A 450 -11.40 -2.41 8.62
CA PHE A 450 -10.12 -2.84 8.08
C PHE A 450 -10.05 -4.36 7.99
N THR A 451 -9.59 -4.89 6.86
CA THR A 451 -9.44 -6.33 6.62
C THR A 451 -8.06 -6.64 6.06
N GLY A 452 -7.35 -7.58 6.71
CA GLY A 452 -6.02 -8.05 6.29
C GLY A 452 -6.08 -9.34 5.50
N PHE A 453 -5.16 -9.53 4.55
CA PHE A 453 -5.01 -10.75 3.77
C PHE A 453 -3.53 -11.11 3.55
N LYS A 454 -3.28 -12.40 3.29
CA LYS A 454 -2.00 -12.92 2.82
C LYS A 454 -2.13 -13.71 1.52
N SER A 455 -1.03 -13.84 0.78
CA SER A 455 -0.90 -14.72 -0.38
C SER A 455 0.56 -15.16 -0.59
N THR A 456 0.74 -16.32 -1.22
CA THR A 456 2.07 -16.82 -1.66
C THR A 456 2.38 -16.50 -3.11
N ASP A 457 1.35 -16.20 -3.93
CA ASP A 457 1.48 -15.99 -5.38
C ASP A 457 0.97 -14.63 -5.86
N GLY A 458 0.35 -13.84 -4.98
CA GLY A 458 -0.20 -12.51 -5.28
C GLY A 458 -1.58 -12.53 -5.95
N SER A 459 -2.12 -13.72 -6.25
CA SER A 459 -3.40 -13.93 -6.95
C SER A 459 -4.45 -14.60 -6.07
N ALA A 460 -4.08 -15.64 -5.31
CA ALA A 460 -4.93 -16.36 -4.38
C ALA A 460 -4.79 -15.75 -2.98
N TRP A 461 -5.80 -15.03 -2.53
CA TRP A 461 -5.77 -14.28 -1.27
C TRP A 461 -6.56 -14.98 -0.16
N THR A 462 -5.93 -15.15 1.00
CA THR A 462 -6.56 -15.67 2.21
C THR A 462 -6.71 -14.54 3.22
N GLN A 463 -7.93 -14.29 3.70
CA GLN A 463 -8.16 -13.33 4.77
C GLN A 463 -7.51 -13.81 6.07
N ILE A 464 -6.89 -12.90 6.81
CA ILE A 464 -6.25 -13.18 8.10
C ILE A 464 -6.99 -12.43 9.22
N GLY A 465 -7.57 -13.19 10.14
CA GLY A 465 -8.37 -12.64 11.24
C GLY A 465 -9.73 -12.08 10.79
N ASN A 466 -10.50 -11.60 11.76
CA ASN A 466 -11.76 -10.91 11.49
C ASN A 466 -11.51 -9.47 11.04
N ALA A 467 -12.46 -8.87 10.31
CA ALA A 467 -12.44 -7.44 10.06
C ALA A 467 -12.50 -6.67 11.39
N VAL A 468 -11.82 -5.52 11.44
CA VAL A 468 -11.66 -4.72 12.67
C VAL A 468 -12.13 -3.30 12.44
N THR A 469 -12.75 -2.69 13.45
CA THR A 469 -13.15 -1.29 13.40
C THR A 469 -12.06 -0.42 14.04
N VAL A 470 -11.53 0.53 13.29
CA VAL A 470 -10.61 1.57 13.76
C VAL A 470 -11.13 2.90 13.25
N ASN A 471 -11.61 3.76 14.15
CA ASN A 471 -12.14 5.05 13.74
C ASN A 471 -10.98 5.96 13.28
N MET A 472 -11.03 6.40 12.02
CA MET A 472 -10.04 7.33 11.46
C MET A 472 -10.73 8.39 10.61
N ASN A 473 -10.13 9.57 10.53
CA ASN A 473 -10.50 10.60 9.56
C ASN A 473 -10.48 10.06 8.12
N SER A 474 -11.22 10.71 7.21
CA SER A 474 -11.25 10.32 5.78
C SER A 474 -9.85 10.35 5.17
N LYS A 475 -9.06 11.38 5.49
CA LYS A 475 -7.65 11.50 5.11
C LYS A 475 -6.76 10.64 6.01
N VAL A 476 -6.03 9.72 5.39
CA VAL A 476 -5.07 8.81 6.03
C VAL A 476 -3.76 8.75 5.25
N TYR A 477 -2.75 8.13 5.83
CA TYR A 477 -1.47 7.83 5.19
C TYR A 477 -1.35 6.33 4.99
N VAL A 478 -1.14 5.90 3.75
CA VAL A 478 -1.12 4.49 3.36
C VAL A 478 0.24 4.14 2.77
N GLY A 479 0.82 3.01 3.17
CA GLY A 479 2.16 2.70 2.70
C GLY A 479 2.84 1.48 3.30
N LEU A 480 4.16 1.46 3.14
CA LEU A 480 5.07 0.40 3.55
C LEU A 480 5.76 0.80 4.87
N ALA A 481 5.73 -0.09 5.85
CA ALA A 481 6.33 0.12 7.16
C ALA A 481 7.43 -0.91 7.41
N ALA A 482 8.56 -0.48 7.98
CA ALA A 482 9.60 -1.40 8.45
C ALA A 482 10.25 -0.92 9.76
N THR A 483 10.55 -1.86 10.66
CA THR A 483 11.34 -1.63 11.88
C THR A 483 12.30 -2.81 12.12
N SER A 484 13.52 -2.51 12.57
CA SER A 484 14.50 -3.53 12.95
C SER A 484 14.21 -4.16 14.31
N HIS A 485 13.29 -3.59 15.09
CA HIS A 485 13.05 -3.98 16.49
C HIS A 485 14.35 -3.90 17.33
N HIS A 486 15.16 -2.89 17.02
CA HIS A 486 16.43 -2.63 17.67
C HIS A 486 16.82 -1.15 17.49
N ALA A 487 16.87 -0.38 18.58
CA ALA A 487 17.13 1.07 18.50
C ALA A 487 18.48 1.42 17.85
N SER A 488 19.52 0.60 18.07
CA SER A 488 20.88 0.90 17.60
C SER A 488 21.34 0.06 16.40
N VAL A 489 20.43 -0.61 15.69
CA VAL A 489 20.76 -1.41 14.50
C VAL A 489 19.78 -1.08 13.40
N LEU A 490 20.30 -0.67 12.24
CA LEU A 490 19.51 -0.57 11.01
C LEU A 490 19.29 -1.98 10.44
N GLY A 491 18.06 -2.30 10.08
CA GLY A 491 17.70 -3.47 9.30
C GLY A 491 17.06 -3.06 7.99
N ASN A 492 17.33 -3.80 6.91
CA ASN A 492 16.74 -3.53 5.61
C ASN A 492 15.52 -4.44 5.36
N ALA A 493 14.51 -3.86 4.74
CA ALA A 493 13.37 -4.57 4.18
C ALA A 493 13.23 -4.18 2.70
N THR A 494 12.96 -5.15 1.83
CA THR A 494 12.65 -4.88 0.42
C THR A 494 11.22 -5.28 0.08
N PHE A 495 10.60 -4.48 -0.77
CA PHE A 495 9.23 -4.67 -1.21
C PHE A 495 9.15 -4.57 -2.73
N ASP A 496 8.38 -5.44 -3.35
CA ASP A 496 8.00 -5.33 -4.75
C ASP A 496 6.51 -5.65 -4.94
N LYS A 497 6.02 -5.58 -6.18
CA LYS A 497 4.60 -5.78 -6.51
C LYS A 497 3.68 -4.89 -5.65
N VAL A 498 4.15 -3.68 -5.35
CA VAL A 498 3.42 -2.70 -4.55
C VAL A 498 2.33 -2.08 -5.39
N SER A 499 1.08 -2.16 -4.94
CA SER A 499 -0.04 -1.51 -5.61
C SER A 499 -0.96 -0.83 -4.60
N LEU A 500 -1.37 0.40 -4.93
CA LEU A 500 -2.38 1.17 -4.23
C LEU A 500 -3.59 1.33 -5.13
N SER A 501 -4.76 0.91 -4.65
CA SER A 501 -6.04 1.09 -5.33
C SER A 501 -6.96 1.83 -4.38
N ALA A 502 -7.04 3.15 -4.55
CA ALA A 502 -8.09 3.95 -3.92
C ALA A 502 -9.41 3.65 -4.63
N THR A 503 -10.42 3.24 -3.87
CA THR A 503 -11.80 3.24 -4.37
C THR A 503 -12.29 4.69 -4.40
N THR A 504 -13.14 5.02 -5.37
CA THR A 504 -13.66 6.38 -5.52
C THR A 504 -14.21 6.86 -4.17
N PRO A 505 -13.91 8.10 -3.72
CA PRO A 505 -14.44 8.62 -2.46
C PRO A 505 -15.95 8.40 -2.44
N TYR A 506 -16.49 7.82 -1.37
CA TYR A 506 -17.93 7.59 -1.26
C TYR A 506 -18.65 8.94 -1.42
N ILE A 507 -19.68 8.97 -2.26
CA ILE A 507 -20.48 10.20 -2.45
C ILE A 507 -21.32 10.39 -1.20
N LEU A 508 -20.99 11.43 -0.42
CA LEU A 508 -21.85 11.89 0.65
C LEU A 508 -23.10 12.53 0.07
N THR A 509 -24.25 12.08 0.55
CA THR A 509 -25.56 12.64 0.21
C THR A 509 -26.17 13.23 1.47
N THR A 510 -26.70 14.46 1.37
CA THR A 510 -27.37 15.14 2.49
C THR A 510 -28.85 15.28 2.23
N ALA A 511 -29.67 14.79 3.16
CA ALA A 511 -31.11 14.99 3.20
C ALA A 511 -31.46 16.08 4.23
N TYR A 512 -32.27 17.05 3.80
CA TYR A 512 -32.79 18.12 4.64
C TYR A 512 -34.26 17.87 4.93
N LEU A 513 -34.59 17.53 6.19
CA LEU A 513 -35.95 17.22 6.62
C LEU A 513 -36.44 18.36 7.49
N ARG A 514 -37.29 19.24 6.98
CA ARG A 514 -37.79 20.41 7.73
C ARG A 514 -39.28 20.26 7.99
N GLN A 515 -39.72 20.38 9.24
CA GLN A 515 -41.16 20.26 9.56
C GLN A 515 -41.97 21.30 8.79
N GLY A 516 -43.10 20.88 8.20
CA GLY A 516 -44.02 21.78 7.52
C GLY A 516 -44.56 21.23 6.19
N PRO A 517 -45.01 22.12 5.27
CA PRO A 517 -45.68 21.70 4.04
C PRO A 517 -44.82 20.77 3.17
N ASP A 518 -43.50 20.98 3.20
CA ASP A 518 -42.55 20.23 2.37
C ASP A 518 -42.17 18.86 2.97
N TYR A 519 -42.60 18.57 4.20
CA TYR A 519 -42.32 17.30 4.88
C TYR A 519 -43.36 17.00 5.97
N SER A 520 -44.44 16.34 5.56
CA SER A 520 -45.61 16.03 6.39
C SER A 520 -45.47 14.77 7.26
N SER A 521 -44.32 14.09 7.22
CA SER A 521 -44.04 12.91 8.06
C SER A 521 -43.33 13.27 9.37
N ALA A 522 -43.34 14.55 9.72
CA ALA A 522 -42.97 15.06 11.02
C ALA A 522 -44.19 15.51 11.81
N THR A 523 -44.08 15.43 13.13
CA THR A 523 -45.08 15.87 14.09
C THR A 523 -44.36 16.43 15.31
N ASP A 524 -44.98 17.37 16.02
CA ASP A 524 -44.49 17.83 17.32
C ASP A 524 -45.63 18.00 18.34
N ALA A 525 -45.28 18.20 19.59
CA ALA A 525 -46.23 18.58 20.63
C ALA A 525 -45.43 19.09 21.82
N HIS A 526 -46.00 19.94 22.68
CA HIS A 526 -45.54 19.99 24.07
C HIS A 526 -46.62 19.66 25.06
N ILE A 527 -46.17 19.06 26.15
CA ILE A 527 -47.00 18.66 27.28
C ILE A 527 -46.61 19.48 28.51
N LEU A 528 -47.61 19.84 29.31
CA LEU A 528 -47.46 20.66 30.50
C LEU A 528 -47.76 19.86 31.76
N LYS A 529 -46.74 19.71 32.61
CA LYS A 529 -46.88 19.18 33.97
C LYS A 529 -47.38 20.29 34.87
N TYR A 530 -48.69 20.51 34.94
CA TYR A 530 -49.31 21.35 35.96
C TYR A 530 -50.61 20.68 36.41
N SER A 531 -50.85 20.52 37.71
CA SER A 531 -51.98 19.72 38.22
C SER A 531 -53.34 20.19 37.68
N THR A 532 -53.53 21.50 37.48
CA THR A 532 -54.74 22.09 36.89
C THR A 532 -54.82 21.95 35.36
N TYR A 533 -53.69 21.71 34.68
CA TYR A 533 -53.57 21.74 33.22
C TYR A 533 -52.98 20.45 32.62
N SER A 534 -52.95 19.35 33.38
CA SER A 534 -52.31 18.09 32.98
C SER A 534 -52.97 17.42 31.76
N GLY A 535 -54.20 17.80 31.44
CA GLY A 535 -54.91 17.38 30.22
C GLY A 535 -54.65 18.26 28.99
N ARG A 536 -53.71 19.21 29.03
CA ARG A 536 -53.44 20.14 27.92
C ARG A 536 -52.17 19.79 27.15
N ASN A 537 -52.18 20.14 25.86
CA ASN A 537 -51.03 20.13 24.97
C ASN A 537 -51.17 21.25 23.92
N THR A 538 -50.07 21.57 23.23
CA THR A 538 -50.14 22.24 21.93
C THR A 538 -49.44 21.40 20.89
N GLY A 539 -50.16 20.90 19.90
CA GLY A 539 -49.58 20.46 18.63
C GLY A 539 -50.00 21.37 17.47
N GLY A 540 -50.59 22.54 17.76
CA GLY A 540 -51.16 23.45 16.75
C GLY A 540 -50.77 24.92 16.93
N HIS A 541 -49.63 25.23 17.57
CA HIS A 541 -49.25 26.59 17.93
C HIS A 541 -47.84 26.91 17.43
N ASP A 542 -47.60 28.11 16.89
CA ASP A 542 -46.33 28.56 16.27
C ASP A 542 -45.03 28.27 17.06
N VAL A 543 -45.15 28.04 18.37
CA VAL A 543 -44.04 27.65 19.24
C VAL A 543 -44.46 26.55 20.20
N PHE A 544 -43.52 25.65 20.47
CA PHE A 544 -43.59 24.73 21.62
C PHE A 544 -42.69 25.21 22.75
N GLU A 545 -43.14 24.98 23.99
CA GLU A 545 -42.39 25.37 25.18
C GLU A 545 -41.58 24.20 25.73
N VAL A 546 -40.34 24.49 26.12
CA VAL A 546 -39.45 23.58 26.83
C VAL A 546 -39.04 24.23 28.14
N THR A 547 -38.77 23.42 29.14
CA THR A 547 -38.29 23.78 30.50
C THR A 547 -39.36 24.30 31.46
N SER A 548 -39.02 24.34 32.75
CA SER A 548 -39.95 24.74 33.81
C SER A 548 -40.22 26.25 33.81
N TYR A 549 -41.48 26.66 33.95
CA TYR A 549 -41.83 28.08 34.01
C TYR A 549 -41.56 28.69 35.38
N ARG A 550 -41.96 28.02 36.47
CA ARG A 550 -41.74 28.49 37.86
C ARG A 550 -40.46 27.99 38.52
N GLY A 551 -39.66 27.19 37.82
CA GLY A 551 -38.50 26.52 38.40
C GLY A 551 -38.85 25.43 39.40
N THR A 552 -40.07 24.89 39.35
CA THR A 552 -40.54 23.79 40.20
C THR A 552 -40.93 22.59 39.35
N ALA A 553 -40.92 21.41 39.97
CA ALA A 553 -41.38 20.17 39.34
C ALA A 553 -42.91 20.13 39.11
N GLU A 554 -43.62 21.21 39.44
CA GLU A 554 -45.06 21.34 39.28
C GLU A 554 -45.46 22.11 38.02
N ASP A 555 -44.50 22.59 37.21
CA ASP A 555 -44.75 23.41 36.01
C ASP A 555 -43.70 23.14 34.91
N GLU A 556 -43.48 21.86 34.62
CA GLU A 556 -42.51 21.40 33.61
C GLU A 556 -43.13 21.32 32.21
N LYS A 557 -42.34 21.66 31.19
CA LYS A 557 -42.74 21.61 29.78
C LYS A 557 -41.79 20.74 29.01
N HIS A 558 -42.33 19.71 28.37
CA HIS A 558 -41.57 18.77 27.56
C HIS A 558 -42.07 18.88 26.12
N ALA A 559 -41.15 19.11 25.17
CA ALA A 559 -41.49 19.07 23.76
C ALA A 559 -41.14 17.70 23.17
N LEU A 560 -42.06 17.15 22.40
CA LEU A 560 -41.92 15.92 21.63
C LEU A 560 -41.75 16.32 20.17
N LEU A 561 -40.74 15.76 19.50
CA LEU A 561 -40.55 15.94 18.07
C LEU A 561 -40.33 14.59 17.41
N LYS A 562 -40.88 14.40 16.21
CA LYS A 562 -40.63 13.20 15.40
C LYS A 562 -40.32 13.60 13.96
N PHE A 563 -39.30 12.95 13.39
CA PHE A 563 -38.96 13.00 11.96
C PHE A 563 -38.88 11.56 11.44
N SER A 564 -39.66 11.22 10.41
CA SER A 564 -39.65 9.89 9.78
C SER A 564 -38.68 9.84 8.60
N LEU A 565 -37.50 9.22 8.74
CA LEU A 565 -36.49 9.19 7.68
C LEU A 565 -37.10 8.80 6.32
N PRO A 566 -36.92 9.61 5.26
CA PRO A 566 -37.59 9.37 3.99
C PRO A 566 -37.01 8.15 3.27
N VAL A 567 -37.82 7.51 2.42
CA VAL A 567 -37.41 6.37 1.58
C VAL A 567 -36.27 6.70 0.61
N SER A 568 -35.97 7.99 0.40
CA SER A 568 -34.83 8.45 -0.39
C SER A 568 -33.48 8.25 0.31
N ILE A 569 -33.46 8.01 1.63
CA ILE A 569 -32.29 7.52 2.35
C ILE A 569 -32.36 5.99 2.25
N PRO A 570 -31.45 5.34 1.49
CA PRO A 570 -31.48 3.89 1.31
C PRO A 570 -31.36 3.17 2.65
N SER A 571 -32.08 2.06 2.83
CA SER A 571 -32.08 1.30 4.09
C SER A 571 -30.73 0.70 4.46
N ASN A 572 -29.82 0.57 3.50
CA ASN A 572 -28.44 0.14 3.72
C ASN A 572 -27.45 1.32 3.83
N ALA A 573 -27.91 2.57 3.85
CA ALA A 573 -27.02 3.71 3.98
C ALA A 573 -26.39 3.77 5.38
N ILE A 574 -25.16 4.29 5.42
CA ILE A 574 -24.44 4.59 6.65
C ILE A 574 -24.56 6.09 6.88
N ILE A 575 -25.29 6.47 7.93
CA ILE A 575 -25.45 7.86 8.36
C ILE A 575 -24.15 8.30 9.02
N THR A 576 -23.47 9.26 8.40
CA THR A 576 -22.21 9.82 8.91
C THR A 576 -22.44 11.02 9.84
N SER A 577 -23.62 11.65 9.75
CA SER A 577 -24.04 12.73 10.65
C SER A 577 -25.56 12.91 10.59
N ALA A 578 -26.21 13.10 11.74
CA ALA A 578 -27.59 13.60 11.82
C ALA A 578 -27.72 14.71 12.87
N GLU A 579 -28.18 15.88 12.44
CA GLU A 579 -28.27 17.09 13.26
C GLU A 579 -29.71 17.60 13.37
N LEU A 580 -30.28 17.57 14.57
CA LEU A 580 -31.54 18.27 14.85
C LEU A 580 -31.25 19.75 15.11
N ARG A 581 -31.89 20.63 14.35
CA ARG A 581 -31.79 22.08 14.48
C ARG A 581 -33.14 22.65 14.89
N ILE A 582 -33.17 23.36 16.02
CA ILE A 582 -34.35 24.07 16.52
C ILE A 582 -34.00 25.55 16.76
N LYS A 583 -34.98 26.43 16.55
CA LYS A 583 -34.78 27.88 16.66
C LYS A 583 -35.52 28.44 17.86
N LEU A 584 -34.82 29.18 18.72
CA LEU A 584 -35.42 29.86 19.86
C LEU A 584 -36.15 31.13 19.40
N MET A 585 -37.46 31.17 19.53
CA MET A 585 -38.32 32.29 19.12
C MET A 585 -38.52 33.31 20.24
N GLY A 586 -38.43 32.87 21.49
CA GLY A 586 -38.64 33.72 22.65
C GLY A 586 -38.31 33.03 23.97
N THR A 587 -38.46 33.80 25.05
CA THR A 587 -38.44 33.27 26.42
C THR A 587 -39.61 33.84 27.19
N ARG A 588 -40.20 33.03 28.05
CA ARG A 588 -41.34 33.44 28.87
C ARG A 588 -40.94 33.55 30.34
N ASN A 589 -40.96 34.78 30.87
CA ASN A 589 -40.74 35.15 32.27
C ASN A 589 -39.38 34.72 32.88
N GLY A 590 -38.30 35.21 32.28
CA GLY A 590 -36.93 35.06 32.80
C GLY A 590 -35.86 35.25 31.72
N MET A 591 -34.68 35.74 32.13
CA MET A 591 -33.47 35.84 31.29
C MET A 591 -32.38 34.87 31.77
N VAL A 592 -32.75 33.67 32.21
CA VAL A 592 -31.78 32.65 32.65
C VAL A 592 -31.48 31.65 31.53
N SER A 593 -30.22 31.24 31.42
CA SER A 593 -29.83 30.15 30.51
C SER A 593 -30.27 28.81 31.12
N LYS A 594 -30.81 27.91 30.30
CA LYS A 594 -31.29 26.60 30.76
C LYS A 594 -30.70 25.48 29.92
N THR A 595 -30.31 24.38 30.57
CA THR A 595 -29.80 23.20 29.86
C THR A 595 -30.98 22.34 29.43
N VAL A 596 -31.16 22.25 28.11
CA VAL A 596 -32.13 21.34 27.49
C VAL A 596 -31.44 20.03 27.16
N ASN A 597 -32.06 18.94 27.61
CA ASN A 597 -31.63 17.57 27.41
C ASN A 597 -32.53 16.91 26.35
N LEU A 598 -31.91 16.28 25.36
CA LEU A 598 -32.56 15.49 24.32
C LEU A 598 -32.47 14.00 24.69
N ARG A 599 -33.63 13.33 24.69
CA ARG A 599 -33.72 11.88 24.95
C ARG A 599 -34.59 11.18 23.94
N GLU A 600 -34.38 9.87 23.81
CA GLU A 600 -35.19 8.98 22.97
C GLU A 600 -36.59 8.80 23.57
N VAL A 601 -37.63 8.93 22.75
CA VAL A 601 -38.99 8.51 23.12
C VAL A 601 -39.13 7.02 22.83
N THR A 602 -39.65 6.26 23.79
CA THR A 602 -39.72 4.79 23.72
C THR A 602 -41.15 4.25 23.62
N GLY A 603 -42.15 5.13 23.52
CA GLY A 603 -43.56 4.76 23.37
C GLY A 603 -44.29 5.60 22.34
N ALA A 604 -45.34 5.04 21.75
CA ALA A 604 -46.16 5.74 20.76
C ALA A 604 -46.92 6.92 21.38
N TRP A 605 -47.14 7.95 20.57
CA TRP A 605 -47.94 9.12 20.92
C TRP A 605 -48.63 9.67 19.67
N SER A 606 -49.67 10.48 19.90
CA SER A 606 -50.39 11.19 18.84
C SER A 606 -50.36 12.68 19.15
N GLU A 607 -50.02 13.48 18.15
CA GLU A 607 -50.10 14.94 18.19
C GLU A 607 -51.52 15.37 18.53
N GLY A 608 -51.64 16.47 19.28
CA GLY A 608 -52.93 17.02 19.68
C GLY A 608 -53.20 18.35 18.98
N GLU A 609 -54.46 18.63 18.66
CA GLU A 609 -54.90 19.83 17.92
C GLU A 609 -54.99 21.10 18.81
N GLY A 610 -54.18 21.16 19.88
CA GLY A 610 -54.25 22.22 20.89
C GLY A 610 -53.50 23.47 20.44
N THR A 611 -54.01 24.65 20.78
CA THR A 611 -53.41 25.94 20.41
C THR A 611 -53.06 26.80 21.62
N GLY A 612 -52.19 27.79 21.44
CA GLY A 612 -51.80 28.77 22.46
C GLY A 612 -50.76 28.27 23.44
N ILE A 613 -49.86 29.15 23.90
CA ILE A 613 -48.62 28.82 24.65
C ILE A 613 -48.78 27.76 25.78
N ASP A 614 -49.83 27.82 26.61
CA ASP A 614 -50.06 26.86 27.73
C ASP A 614 -50.89 25.62 27.36
N GLY A 615 -51.19 25.43 26.07
CA GLY A 615 -52.06 24.37 25.60
C GLY A 615 -53.54 24.60 25.86
N GLN A 616 -54.34 23.81 25.15
CA GLN A 616 -55.77 23.63 25.40
C GLN A 616 -56.05 22.16 25.68
N ALA A 617 -57.17 21.87 26.33
CA ALA A 617 -57.62 20.51 26.55
C ALA A 617 -58.19 19.96 25.23
N VAL A 618 -57.42 19.12 24.55
CA VAL A 618 -57.76 18.48 23.29
C VAL A 618 -57.40 17.00 23.33
N ALA A 619 -57.92 16.21 22.37
CA ALA A 619 -57.46 14.84 22.16
C ALA A 619 -55.98 14.82 21.72
N GLY A 620 -55.24 13.78 22.10
CA GLY A 620 -53.81 13.63 21.80
C GLY A 620 -52.95 13.41 23.05
N VAL A 621 -51.64 13.54 22.89
CA VAL A 621 -50.64 13.41 23.97
C VAL A 621 -50.74 14.58 24.94
N ASN A 622 -50.84 14.32 26.23
CA ASN A 622 -50.86 15.29 27.31
C ASN A 622 -50.06 14.74 28.48
N TRP A 623 -49.99 15.47 29.59
CA TRP A 623 -49.16 15.03 30.72
C TRP A 623 -49.57 13.67 31.30
N ASN A 624 -50.87 13.37 31.31
CA ASN A 624 -51.43 12.16 31.92
C ASN A 624 -51.23 10.90 31.06
N ASN A 625 -51.10 11.04 29.74
CA ASN A 625 -50.92 9.93 28.79
C ASN A 625 -49.64 10.03 27.95
N ARG A 626 -48.66 10.84 28.39
CA ARG A 626 -47.38 11.03 27.70
C ARG A 626 -46.62 9.71 27.47
N PRO A 627 -45.85 9.60 26.38
CA PRO A 627 -45.05 8.41 26.13
C PRO A 627 -43.93 8.27 27.17
N SER A 628 -43.42 7.06 27.31
CA SER A 628 -42.17 6.82 28.01
C SER A 628 -40.99 7.33 27.18
N TYR A 629 -39.91 7.71 27.84
CA TYR A 629 -38.65 8.13 27.22
C TYR A 629 -37.47 7.66 28.06
N GLY A 630 -36.31 7.52 27.42
CA GLY A 630 -35.10 6.99 28.04
C GLY A 630 -34.58 7.85 29.21
N ASN A 631 -33.75 7.24 30.06
CA ASN A 631 -33.03 7.95 31.12
C ASN A 631 -31.66 8.45 30.67
N VAL A 632 -31.16 7.95 29.53
CA VAL A 632 -29.87 8.36 28.95
C VAL A 632 -30.08 9.61 28.10
N SER A 633 -29.20 10.58 28.28
CA SER A 633 -29.15 11.77 27.44
C SER A 633 -28.43 11.44 26.14
N ILE A 634 -29.05 11.75 25.01
CA ILE A 634 -28.41 11.62 23.69
C ILE A 634 -27.50 12.82 23.46
N ASP A 635 -28.02 14.02 23.73
CA ASP A 635 -27.25 15.26 23.66
C ASP A 635 -27.88 16.32 24.58
N LYS A 636 -27.11 17.38 24.91
CA LYS A 636 -27.56 18.50 25.74
C LYS A 636 -27.06 19.83 25.19
N ARG A 637 -27.86 20.89 25.33
CA ARG A 637 -27.44 22.25 25.00
C ARG A 637 -27.86 23.24 26.07
N THR A 638 -26.95 24.13 26.42
CA THR A 638 -27.26 25.31 27.22
C THR A 638 -27.92 26.35 26.31
N ILE A 639 -29.20 26.59 26.55
CA ILE A 639 -30.03 27.53 25.79
C ILE A 639 -29.94 28.90 26.45
N HIS A 640 -29.14 29.77 25.83
CA HIS A 640 -29.02 31.19 26.18
C HIS A 640 -30.25 32.00 25.73
N ASN A 641 -30.38 33.27 26.15
CA ASN A 641 -31.53 34.11 25.77
C ASN A 641 -31.31 34.87 24.46
N VAL A 642 -30.72 34.21 23.47
CA VAL A 642 -30.47 34.83 22.17
C VAL A 642 -31.69 34.58 21.29
N LYS A 643 -32.59 35.56 21.24
CA LYS A 643 -33.77 35.50 20.37
C LYS A 643 -33.35 35.22 18.92
N ASN A 644 -34.09 34.34 18.25
CA ASN A 644 -33.83 33.83 16.90
C ASN A 644 -32.55 33.01 16.75
N GLY A 645 -31.92 32.59 17.87
CA GLY A 645 -30.75 31.72 17.86
C GLY A 645 -31.09 30.28 17.48
N TRP A 646 -30.24 29.65 16.67
CA TRP A 646 -30.31 28.23 16.34
C TRP A 646 -29.53 27.39 17.35
N TYR A 647 -30.11 26.25 17.70
CA TYR A 647 -29.49 25.24 18.55
C TYR A 647 -29.50 23.91 17.83
N THR A 648 -28.32 23.28 17.76
CA THR A 648 -28.10 22.01 17.06
C THR A 648 -27.80 20.90 18.05
N PHE A 649 -28.51 19.79 17.96
CA PHE A 649 -28.29 18.57 18.74
C PHE A 649 -27.85 17.43 17.81
N ASN A 650 -26.87 16.64 18.23
CA ASN A 650 -26.42 15.45 17.51
C ASN A 650 -27.35 14.27 17.82
N VAL A 651 -27.91 13.66 16.77
CA VAL A 651 -28.76 12.48 16.85
C VAL A 651 -28.31 11.37 15.88
N THR A 652 -27.03 11.36 15.51
CA THR A 652 -26.44 10.48 14.48
C THR A 652 -26.73 9.01 14.75
N ASP A 653 -26.36 8.51 15.93
CA ASP A 653 -26.55 7.10 16.29
C ASP A 653 -28.04 6.73 16.34
N LEU A 654 -28.88 7.60 16.93
CA LEU A 654 -30.32 7.35 17.01
C LEU A 654 -30.98 7.33 15.61
N ALA A 655 -30.54 8.20 14.70
CA ALA A 655 -31.02 8.20 13.33
C ALA A 655 -30.57 6.93 12.58
N GLN A 656 -29.36 6.43 12.85
CA GLN A 656 -28.89 5.15 12.30
C GLN A 656 -29.75 3.99 12.84
N ASP A 657 -30.03 3.96 14.14
CA ASP A 657 -30.89 2.96 14.78
C ASP A 657 -32.32 2.96 14.20
N TRP A 658 -32.83 4.13 13.81
CA TRP A 658 -34.13 4.25 13.12
C TRP A 658 -34.07 3.76 11.67
N LEU A 659 -32.96 3.99 10.97
CA LEU A 659 -32.79 3.60 9.57
C LEU A 659 -32.65 2.09 9.41
N ASP A 660 -31.86 1.45 10.28
CA ASP A 660 -31.63 0.00 10.26
C ASP A 660 -32.76 -0.81 10.92
N GLY A 661 -33.66 -0.14 11.64
CA GLY A 661 -34.80 -0.74 12.31
C GLY A 661 -34.47 -1.42 13.64
N SER A 662 -33.26 -1.24 14.18
CA SER A 662 -32.88 -1.71 15.52
C SER A 662 -33.67 -1.01 16.63
N LYS A 663 -34.14 0.21 16.38
CA LYS A 663 -35.09 0.93 17.23
C LYS A 663 -36.31 1.42 16.46
N THR A 664 -37.47 1.31 17.10
CA THR A 664 -38.71 1.90 16.57
C THR A 664 -38.66 3.43 16.72
N ASN A 665 -38.88 4.16 15.62
CA ASN A 665 -38.90 5.62 15.64
C ASN A 665 -40.19 6.18 16.25
N TYR A 666 -40.16 6.44 17.57
CA TYR A 666 -41.19 7.22 18.28
C TYR A 666 -40.81 8.70 18.47
N GLY A 667 -39.66 9.13 17.96
CA GLY A 667 -39.16 10.49 18.06
C GLY A 667 -38.30 10.74 19.31
N ILE A 668 -38.21 12.01 19.68
CA ILE A 668 -37.35 12.54 20.74
C ILE A 668 -38.15 13.44 21.67
N VAL A 669 -37.66 13.58 22.90
CA VAL A 669 -38.17 14.53 23.88
C VAL A 669 -37.09 15.53 24.25
N LEU A 670 -37.46 16.80 24.28
CA LEU A 670 -36.69 17.91 24.82
C LEU A 670 -37.27 18.28 26.18
N LEU A 671 -36.43 18.23 27.22
CA LEU A 671 -36.81 18.60 28.58
C LEU A 671 -35.66 19.32 29.28
N GLU A 672 -35.96 19.98 30.40
CA GLU A 672 -34.90 20.56 31.25
C GLU A 672 -34.08 19.44 31.90
N ASP A 673 -32.74 19.53 31.83
CA ASP A 673 -31.86 18.48 32.33
C ASP A 673 -32.04 18.21 33.83
N SER A 674 -32.13 19.30 34.59
CA SER A 674 -32.48 19.34 36.00
C SER A 674 -33.35 20.56 36.23
N VAL A 675 -34.56 20.39 36.74
CA VAL A 675 -35.50 21.49 37.02
C VAL A 675 -34.80 22.53 37.89
N ASN A 676 -34.45 23.67 37.29
CA ASN A 676 -33.71 24.74 37.92
C ASN A 676 -34.69 25.65 38.68
N LEU A 677 -34.38 26.06 39.92
CA LEU A 677 -35.22 26.95 40.75
C LEU A 677 -35.46 28.35 40.16
N SER A 678 -34.87 28.68 39.01
CA SER A 678 -35.06 29.95 38.31
C SER A 678 -36.24 29.90 37.32
N THR A 679 -37.06 30.95 37.35
CA THR A 679 -38.24 31.08 36.50
C THR A 679 -37.84 31.28 35.04
N GLY A 680 -38.56 30.63 34.12
CA GLY A 680 -38.51 30.95 32.70
C GLY A 680 -38.60 29.73 31.79
N ALA A 681 -39.52 29.76 30.82
CA ALA A 681 -39.62 28.76 29.76
C ALA A 681 -38.91 29.23 28.47
N LYS A 682 -38.55 28.27 27.61
CA LYS A 682 -37.92 28.50 26.30
C LYS A 682 -38.94 28.18 25.20
N ASP A 683 -39.17 29.14 24.31
CA ASP A 683 -40.16 29.02 23.25
C ASP A 683 -39.40 28.75 21.95
N PHE A 684 -39.51 27.53 21.43
CA PHE A 684 -38.89 27.15 20.16
C PHE A 684 -39.94 27.12 19.06
N ALA A 685 -39.54 27.43 17.82
CA ALA A 685 -40.43 27.32 16.67
C ALA A 685 -40.94 25.88 16.53
N SER A 686 -42.24 25.73 16.30
CA SER A 686 -42.88 24.45 16.03
C SER A 686 -43.05 24.19 14.53
N SER A 687 -43.59 23.02 14.24
CA SER A 687 -44.21 22.59 13.00
C SER A 687 -45.23 23.60 12.43
N GLU A 688 -45.90 24.40 13.25
CA GLU A 688 -46.93 25.36 12.82
C GLU A 688 -46.38 26.78 12.63
N ASN A 689 -45.10 27.03 12.95
CA ASN A 689 -44.53 28.38 12.89
C ASN A 689 -44.80 29.04 11.54
N THR A 690 -45.31 30.27 11.58
CA THR A 690 -45.67 31.04 10.38
C THR A 690 -44.46 31.35 9.49
N ASP A 691 -43.26 31.43 10.05
CA ASP A 691 -42.01 31.50 9.30
C ASP A 691 -41.46 30.09 9.03
N LEU A 692 -41.64 29.61 7.79
CA LEU A 692 -41.22 28.28 7.36
C LEU A 692 -39.71 28.05 7.56
N ASP A 693 -38.87 29.08 7.44
CA ASP A 693 -37.42 28.95 7.63
C ASP A 693 -37.03 28.81 9.10
N SER A 694 -37.93 29.11 10.03
CA SER A 694 -37.69 28.98 11.46
C SER A 694 -38.03 27.60 12.01
N ARG A 695 -38.76 26.76 11.25
CA ARG A 695 -39.27 25.46 11.72
C ARG A 695 -38.13 24.47 12.03
N PRO A 696 -38.35 23.51 12.95
CA PRO A 696 -37.38 22.48 13.26
C PRO A 696 -36.94 21.71 12.01
N SER A 697 -35.67 21.34 11.96
CA SER A 697 -35.14 20.51 10.87
C SER A 697 -34.18 19.43 11.37
N LEU A 698 -34.17 18.30 10.67
CA LEU A 698 -33.20 17.23 10.82
C LEU A 698 -32.37 17.15 9.54
N VAL A 699 -31.06 17.39 9.66
CA VAL A 699 -30.11 17.33 8.54
C VAL A 699 -29.34 16.02 8.64
N VAL A 700 -29.54 15.11 7.69
CA VAL A 700 -28.94 13.77 7.68
C VAL A 700 -27.94 13.66 6.52
N THR A 701 -26.68 13.44 6.82
CA THR A 701 -25.64 13.13 5.83
C THR A 701 -25.30 11.65 5.89
N TYR A 702 -25.27 10.99 4.73
CA TYR A 702 -25.04 9.56 4.63
C TYR A 702 -24.22 9.19 3.40
N ARG A 703 -23.71 7.96 3.39
CA ARG A 703 -23.11 7.30 2.22
C ARG A 703 -23.77 5.95 1.97
N LEU A 704 -23.63 5.45 0.74
CA LEU A 704 -23.90 4.03 0.46
C LEU A 704 -22.73 3.16 0.95
N PRO A 705 -22.96 1.86 1.25
CA PRO A 705 -21.94 0.92 1.68
C PRO A 705 -20.70 0.90 0.80
#